data_AF-A0A0B5KNS7-F1
#
_entry.id   AF-A0A0B5KNS7-F1
#
_cell.length_a   1.000
_cell.length_b   1.000
_cell.length_c   1.000
_cell.angle_alpha   90.00
_cell.angle_beta   90.00
_cell.angle_gamma   90.00
#
_symmetry.space_group_name_H-M   'P 1'
#
loop_
_entity.id
_entity.type
_entity.pdbx_description
1 polymer ?
#
loop_
_entity_poly.entity_id
_entity_poly.type
_entity_poly.pdbx_seq_one_letter_code
_entity_poly.pdbx_strand_id
1 'polypeptide(L)'
;MRVGIAGLGTVGGSIYRILKERGEEIEKRVGERFIVSKVINRSPQKYEVYGVPPEEIAFDFDDLILNSDVVIEAIGGTDVAVDLVRRALELGRIVVTPNKNLISEYGNEFVDYIRKRKLFFEASVGGGIPIISLLQDYLIFQKVTRIRGIMNGTTNYILTEMSKGRPFDEVLKEAQKLGYAEADPTNDVEGYDVAYKVSVLAGVVTGRFPGIHSVRFEGITGIDPEYLKEIVRSGKKLKLIGELDFSTNTYEVRLREVTPEDPFFNVDGVDNAIEVSTDLAGDFLLKGRGAGGYPTASAVIADLFRVAKYKVLGGAEKFSVVVMKFGGAAISDVEKLEKVAEKIIKRKKSGVRPVVVLSAMGDTTDRLIDLAKTIDENPDPRELDLLLSTGEIQSVALMSIALRKRGYRAISFTGNQLKIITDKRYGSARIIDINTDIISRYLKQDFIPVIAGFQGITETGDITTLGRGGSDLTAIALAYSLGADLCELYKDVDGVYTADPKIVKNARVIKELSWEEMIELSRHGAQVLQARAAEFARKYGVKVLIKNAHRETRGTLIWEGTKVENPIVRAVTFEDGMAKVVLKDVPDKPGVAARIMRTLSQMDVNIDMIIQGMKSGEYNTVAFIVPESQLEKLDLDLLKTRSDAREVIIEKGLAKVSIVGVNLTSSPEISATLFETLANEGINIDMISASSSRISVIIDSKYVEDAVKAIHSRFELDRE
;
A
#
# COMPACT_ATOMS: atom_id res chain seq x y z
N MET A 1 -10.85 -11.79 -8.07
CA MET A 1 -10.70 -10.50 -7.36
C MET A 1 -10.53 -10.76 -5.87
N ARG A 2 -9.52 -10.15 -5.26
CA ARG A 2 -9.21 -10.29 -3.83
C ARG A 2 -9.98 -9.26 -3.00
N VAL A 3 -10.60 -9.69 -1.92
CA VAL A 3 -11.45 -8.87 -1.06
C VAL A 3 -10.88 -8.85 0.35
N GLY A 4 -10.61 -7.66 0.85
CA GLY A 4 -10.28 -7.40 2.24
C GLY A 4 -11.54 -6.98 2.99
N ILE A 5 -11.80 -7.53 4.17
CA ILE A 5 -12.96 -7.14 4.99
C ILE A 5 -12.47 -6.54 6.32
N ALA A 6 -12.81 -5.27 6.56
CA ALA A 6 -12.59 -4.61 7.84
C ALA A 6 -13.90 -4.52 8.63
N GLY A 7 -13.93 -5.17 9.79
CA GLY A 7 -15.12 -5.27 10.64
C GLY A 7 -15.89 -6.57 10.39
N LEU A 8 -16.04 -7.39 11.44
CA LEU A 8 -16.84 -8.62 11.46
C LEU A 8 -18.07 -8.46 12.35
N GLY A 9 -18.71 -7.29 12.28
CA GLY A 9 -20.02 -7.04 12.88
C GLY A 9 -21.14 -7.76 12.11
N THR A 10 -22.39 -7.35 12.33
CA THR A 10 -23.57 -7.96 11.69
C THR A 10 -23.47 -7.96 10.16
N VAL A 11 -23.04 -6.84 9.56
CA VAL A 11 -22.91 -6.68 8.11
C VAL A 11 -21.67 -7.42 7.59
N GLY A 12 -20.48 -7.08 8.10
CA GLY A 12 -19.22 -7.68 7.64
C GLY A 12 -19.14 -9.19 7.81
N GLY A 13 -19.67 -9.72 8.91
CA GLY A 13 -19.77 -11.17 9.13
C GLY A 13 -20.74 -11.87 8.17
N SER A 14 -21.84 -11.22 7.81
CA SER A 14 -22.77 -11.74 6.79
C SER A 14 -22.11 -11.76 5.41
N ILE A 15 -21.35 -10.72 5.06
CA ILE A 15 -20.58 -10.63 3.81
C ILE A 15 -19.55 -11.76 3.74
N TYR A 16 -18.78 -11.98 4.81
CA TYR A 16 -17.79 -13.07 4.88
C TYR A 16 -18.43 -14.43 4.60
N ARG A 17 -19.55 -14.76 5.26
CA ARG A 17 -20.27 -16.02 5.02
C ARG A 17 -20.77 -16.14 3.59
N ILE A 18 -21.41 -15.09 3.05
CA ILE A 18 -21.92 -15.11 1.67
C ILE A 18 -20.79 -15.40 0.68
N LEU A 19 -19.64 -14.74 0.80
CA LEU A 19 -18.50 -14.94 -0.08
C LEU A 19 -17.89 -16.35 0.04
N LYS A 20 -17.89 -16.93 1.25
CA LYS A 20 -17.37 -18.30 1.49
C LYS A 20 -18.34 -19.38 1.02
N GLU A 21 -19.62 -19.27 1.36
CA GLU A 21 -20.63 -20.30 1.09
C GLU A 21 -21.16 -20.25 -0.34
N ARG A 22 -21.29 -19.04 -0.93
CA ARG A 22 -21.90 -18.84 -2.26
C ARG A 22 -20.91 -18.36 -3.32
N GLY A 23 -19.60 -18.37 -3.03
CA GLY A 23 -18.56 -17.86 -3.93
C GLY A 23 -18.59 -18.49 -5.33
N GLU A 24 -18.84 -19.80 -5.43
CA GLU A 24 -18.91 -20.50 -6.72
C GLU A 24 -20.15 -20.11 -7.54
N GLU A 25 -21.31 -19.91 -6.89
CA GLU A 25 -22.53 -19.46 -7.56
C GLU A 25 -22.36 -18.03 -8.09
N ILE A 26 -21.71 -17.18 -7.30
CA ILE A 26 -21.39 -15.80 -7.67
C ILE A 26 -20.44 -15.80 -8.88
N GLU A 27 -19.37 -16.60 -8.84
CA GLU A 27 -18.40 -16.73 -9.94
C GLU A 27 -19.07 -17.15 -11.24
N LYS A 28 -19.97 -18.15 -11.21
CA LYS A 28 -20.71 -18.61 -12.39
C LYS A 28 -21.57 -17.52 -13.03
N ARG A 29 -22.12 -16.60 -12.23
CA ARG A 29 -23.01 -15.53 -12.72
C ARG A 29 -22.25 -14.28 -13.17
N VAL A 30 -21.17 -13.93 -12.48
CA VAL A 30 -20.42 -12.69 -12.70
C VAL A 30 -19.23 -12.90 -13.64
N GLY A 31 -18.75 -14.15 -13.79
CA GLY A 31 -17.52 -14.45 -14.51
C GLY A 31 -16.25 -14.06 -13.75
N GLU A 32 -16.38 -13.67 -12.47
CA GLU A 32 -15.28 -13.23 -11.61
C GLU A 32 -15.45 -13.85 -10.22
N ARG A 33 -14.39 -14.44 -9.69
CA ARG A 33 -14.36 -15.03 -8.35
C ARG A 33 -13.96 -13.99 -7.32
N PHE A 34 -14.79 -13.77 -6.30
CA PHE A 34 -14.41 -12.95 -5.15
C PHE A 34 -13.78 -13.84 -4.07
N ILE A 35 -12.52 -13.60 -3.76
CA ILE A 35 -11.73 -14.38 -2.80
C ILE A 35 -11.44 -13.48 -1.61
N VAL A 36 -11.95 -13.84 -0.42
CA VAL A 36 -11.55 -13.14 0.80
C VAL A 36 -10.08 -13.43 1.06
N SER A 37 -9.24 -12.42 0.94
CA SER A 37 -7.79 -12.55 1.07
C SER A 37 -7.30 -12.18 2.46
N LYS A 38 -7.92 -11.17 3.06
CA LYS A 38 -7.61 -10.68 4.41
C LYS A 38 -8.86 -10.18 5.15
N VAL A 39 -8.84 -10.30 6.46
CA VAL A 39 -9.90 -9.86 7.37
C VAL A 39 -9.27 -9.23 8.60
N ILE A 40 -9.85 -8.13 9.08
CA ILE A 40 -9.43 -7.50 10.33
C ILE A 40 -10.65 -7.09 11.16
N ASN A 41 -10.55 -7.31 12.46
CA ASN A 41 -11.58 -6.97 13.42
C ASN A 41 -10.95 -6.67 14.79
N ARG A 42 -11.52 -5.69 15.51
CA ARG A 42 -11.04 -5.29 16.85
C ARG A 42 -11.12 -6.42 17.89
N SER A 43 -12.15 -7.27 17.80
CA SER A 43 -12.40 -8.36 18.76
C SER A 43 -11.96 -9.70 18.16
N PRO A 44 -10.88 -10.33 18.68
CA PRO A 44 -10.37 -11.60 18.14
C PRO A 44 -11.37 -12.76 18.18
N GLN A 45 -12.31 -12.76 19.14
CA GLN A 45 -13.33 -13.80 19.28
C GLN A 45 -14.22 -13.93 18.03
N LYS A 46 -14.36 -12.85 17.24
CA LYS A 46 -15.13 -12.90 16.00
C LYS A 46 -14.47 -13.82 14.96
N TYR A 47 -13.15 -13.97 14.96
CA TYR A 47 -12.48 -14.88 14.03
C TYR A 47 -12.89 -16.33 14.27
N GLU A 48 -13.01 -16.75 15.53
CA GLU A 48 -13.48 -18.10 15.89
C GLU A 48 -14.95 -18.31 15.48
N VAL A 49 -15.82 -17.32 15.75
CA VAL A 49 -17.25 -17.38 15.41
C VAL A 49 -17.50 -17.57 13.91
N TYR A 50 -16.65 -16.97 13.06
CA TYR A 50 -16.77 -17.08 11.60
C TYR A 50 -15.81 -18.11 10.99
N GLY A 51 -15.01 -18.81 11.80
CA GLY A 51 -14.04 -19.81 11.33
C GLY A 51 -12.96 -19.21 10.41
N VAL A 52 -12.51 -17.99 10.70
CA VAL A 52 -11.51 -17.29 9.88
C VAL A 52 -10.14 -17.96 10.04
N PRO A 53 -9.52 -18.47 8.97
CA PRO A 53 -8.19 -19.07 9.04
C PRO A 53 -7.12 -18.05 9.50
N PRO A 54 -6.11 -18.46 10.28
CA PRO A 54 -5.06 -17.54 10.76
C PRO A 54 -4.36 -16.75 9.63
N GLU A 55 -4.19 -17.36 8.46
CA GLU A 55 -3.57 -16.72 7.29
C GLU A 55 -4.42 -15.62 6.65
N GLU A 56 -5.75 -15.66 6.84
CA GLU A 56 -6.68 -14.62 6.39
C GLU A 56 -6.75 -13.47 7.39
N ILE A 57 -6.24 -13.62 8.62
CA ILE A 57 -6.21 -12.52 9.57
C ILE A 57 -5.12 -11.53 9.14
N ALA A 58 -5.48 -10.25 9.04
CA ALA A 58 -4.54 -9.19 8.71
C ALA A 58 -3.75 -8.75 9.95
N PHE A 59 -2.47 -8.41 9.76
CA PHE A 59 -1.65 -7.84 10.84
C PHE A 59 -2.11 -6.44 11.25
N ASP A 60 -2.47 -5.61 10.26
CA ASP A 60 -2.92 -4.24 10.39
C ASP A 60 -3.74 -3.84 9.14
N PHE A 61 -4.18 -2.58 9.05
CA PHE A 61 -4.89 -2.08 7.88
C PHE A 61 -4.04 -2.10 6.61
N ASP A 62 -2.74 -1.84 6.68
CA ASP A 62 -1.88 -1.90 5.49
C ASP A 62 -1.78 -3.33 4.95
N ASP A 63 -1.63 -4.34 5.81
CA ASP A 63 -1.63 -5.75 5.40
C ASP A 63 -2.97 -6.14 4.76
N LEU A 64 -4.10 -5.65 5.29
CA LEU A 64 -5.42 -5.82 4.66
C LEU A 64 -5.44 -5.22 3.25
N ILE A 65 -5.01 -3.96 3.11
CA ILE A 65 -5.09 -3.19 1.85
C ILE A 65 -4.13 -3.77 0.79
N LEU A 66 -2.89 -4.09 1.16
CA LEU A 66 -1.87 -4.58 0.22
C LEU A 66 -2.23 -5.94 -0.36
N ASN A 67 -2.96 -6.76 0.39
CA ASN A 67 -3.41 -8.08 -0.03
C ASN A 67 -4.80 -8.10 -0.68
N SER A 68 -5.40 -6.93 -0.93
CA SER A 68 -6.77 -6.82 -1.45
C SER A 68 -6.80 -6.01 -2.75
N ASP A 69 -7.68 -6.37 -3.67
CA ASP A 69 -8.01 -5.53 -4.83
C ASP A 69 -9.16 -4.57 -4.47
N VAL A 70 -10.08 -5.06 -3.62
CA VAL A 70 -11.20 -4.30 -3.06
C VAL A 70 -11.18 -4.41 -1.54
N VAL A 71 -11.35 -3.30 -0.84
CA VAL A 71 -11.51 -3.24 0.61
C VAL A 71 -12.97 -2.96 0.93
N ILE A 72 -13.59 -3.85 1.70
CA ILE A 72 -14.90 -3.65 2.29
C ILE A 72 -14.68 -3.07 3.68
N GLU A 73 -15.04 -1.81 3.86
CA GLU A 73 -15.04 -1.15 5.16
C GLU A 73 -16.43 -1.34 5.77
N ALA A 74 -16.53 -2.06 6.90
CA ALA A 74 -17.78 -2.32 7.64
C ALA A 74 -17.58 -2.12 9.14
N ILE A 75 -16.72 -1.17 9.51
CA ILE A 75 -16.45 -0.74 10.87
C ILE A 75 -17.57 0.20 11.32
N GLY A 76 -17.99 0.09 12.57
CA GLY A 76 -18.95 1.03 13.16
C GLY A 76 -18.27 2.35 13.55
N GLY A 77 -18.96 3.47 13.37
CA GLY A 77 -18.42 4.81 13.63
C GLY A 77 -17.53 5.33 12.49
N THR A 78 -16.90 6.50 12.68
CA THR A 78 -16.11 7.17 11.63
C THR A 78 -14.61 7.20 11.89
N ASP A 79 -14.20 7.18 13.17
CA ASP A 79 -12.83 7.49 13.61
C ASP A 79 -11.74 6.74 12.84
N VAL A 80 -11.66 5.42 13.01
CA VAL A 80 -10.66 4.59 12.32
C VAL A 80 -11.08 4.23 10.88
N ALA A 81 -12.36 4.38 10.57
CA ALA A 81 -12.92 4.01 9.28
C ALA A 81 -12.46 4.97 8.18
N VAL A 82 -12.44 6.29 8.45
CA VAL A 82 -12.01 7.30 7.47
C VAL A 82 -10.53 7.10 7.09
N ASP A 83 -9.67 6.78 8.06
CA ASP A 83 -8.25 6.53 7.82
C ASP A 83 -8.02 5.29 6.96
N LEU A 84 -8.75 4.21 7.24
CA LEU A 84 -8.73 3.00 6.40
C LEU A 84 -9.16 3.31 4.96
N VAL A 85 -10.27 4.03 4.78
CA VAL A 85 -10.80 4.37 3.44
C VAL A 85 -9.80 5.24 2.69
N ARG A 86 -9.30 6.31 3.32
CA ARG A 86 -8.30 7.22 2.73
C ARG A 86 -7.06 6.45 2.29
N ARG A 87 -6.50 5.66 3.21
CA ARG A 87 -5.29 4.86 2.95
C ARG A 87 -5.50 3.82 1.85
N ALA A 88 -6.66 3.16 1.81
CA ALA A 88 -6.98 2.20 0.76
C ALA A 88 -7.04 2.86 -0.63
N LEU A 89 -7.67 4.02 -0.71
CA LEU A 89 -7.80 4.80 -1.96
C LEU A 89 -6.44 5.34 -2.44
N GLU A 90 -5.60 5.87 -1.53
CA GLU A 90 -4.23 6.32 -1.82
C GLU A 90 -3.34 5.19 -2.36
N LEU A 91 -3.48 3.98 -1.79
CA LEU A 91 -2.79 2.79 -2.28
C LEU A 91 -3.40 2.24 -3.58
N GLY A 92 -4.43 2.89 -4.14
CA GLY A 92 -5.04 2.60 -5.43
C GLY A 92 -6.09 1.50 -5.40
N ARG A 93 -6.56 1.11 -4.21
CA ARG A 93 -7.60 0.09 -4.05
C ARG A 93 -8.98 0.68 -4.26
N ILE A 94 -9.92 -0.20 -4.59
CA ILE A 94 -11.34 0.16 -4.63
C ILE A 94 -11.91 -0.09 -3.23
N VAL A 95 -12.75 0.82 -2.76
CA VAL A 95 -13.40 0.70 -1.46
C VAL A 95 -14.90 0.54 -1.65
N VAL A 96 -15.50 -0.36 -0.87
CA VAL A 96 -16.95 -0.50 -0.72
C VAL A 96 -17.29 -0.31 0.75
N THR A 97 -18.24 0.56 1.07
CA THR A 97 -18.62 0.83 2.47
C THR A 97 -20.15 0.94 2.64
N PRO A 98 -20.76 0.31 3.66
CA PRO A 98 -22.13 0.57 4.08
C PRO A 98 -22.21 1.73 5.09
N ASN A 99 -21.10 2.41 5.39
CA ASN A 99 -21.01 3.38 6.48
C ASN A 99 -21.53 4.76 6.06
N LYS A 100 -22.84 4.97 6.25
CA LYS A 100 -23.53 6.22 5.96
C LYS A 100 -22.96 7.43 6.69
N ASN A 101 -22.51 7.26 7.94
CA ASN A 101 -21.97 8.35 8.75
C ASN A 101 -20.65 8.85 8.13
N LEU A 102 -19.78 7.90 7.72
CA LEU A 102 -18.53 8.22 7.03
C LEU A 102 -18.78 8.99 5.74
N ILE A 103 -19.69 8.51 4.89
CA ILE A 103 -19.96 9.16 3.60
C ILE A 103 -20.63 10.53 3.79
N SER A 104 -21.52 10.68 4.77
CA SER A 104 -22.19 11.94 5.04
C SER A 104 -21.22 13.04 5.52
N GLU A 105 -20.32 12.71 6.45
CA GLU A 105 -19.43 13.69 7.07
C GLU A 105 -18.13 13.91 6.26
N TYR A 106 -17.58 12.84 5.68
CA TYR A 106 -16.28 12.88 4.99
C TYR A 106 -16.38 12.69 3.48
N GLY A 107 -17.58 12.51 2.91
CA GLY A 107 -17.76 12.25 1.48
C GLY A 107 -17.15 13.34 0.57
N ASN A 108 -17.05 14.57 1.05
CA ASN A 108 -16.40 15.67 0.34
C ASN A 108 -14.89 15.42 0.10
N GLU A 109 -14.20 14.71 0.99
CA GLU A 109 -12.78 14.34 0.81
C GLU A 109 -12.61 13.32 -0.33
N PHE A 110 -13.66 12.58 -0.65
CA PHE A 110 -13.60 11.44 -1.57
C PHE A 110 -14.32 11.67 -2.90
N VAL A 111 -14.79 12.89 -3.20
CA VAL A 111 -15.58 13.20 -4.42
C VAL A 111 -14.89 12.73 -5.69
N ASP A 112 -13.58 12.94 -5.82
CA ASP A 112 -12.82 12.50 -6.99
C ASP A 112 -12.77 10.98 -7.12
N TYR A 113 -12.65 10.26 -6.00
CA TYR A 113 -12.68 8.80 -5.99
C TYR A 113 -14.07 8.25 -6.29
N ILE A 114 -15.14 8.91 -5.82
CA ILE A 114 -16.52 8.56 -6.14
C ILE A 114 -16.77 8.73 -7.65
N ARG A 115 -16.38 9.88 -8.22
CA ARG A 115 -16.49 10.15 -9.66
C ARG A 115 -15.69 9.16 -10.51
N LYS A 116 -14.48 8.80 -10.08
CA LYS A 116 -13.63 7.79 -10.73
C LYS A 116 -14.06 6.35 -10.47
N ARG A 117 -15.20 6.13 -9.79
CA ARG A 117 -15.73 4.79 -9.44
C ARG A 117 -14.71 3.94 -8.67
N LYS A 118 -14.06 4.56 -7.69
CA LYS A 118 -13.11 3.93 -6.75
C LYS A 118 -13.70 3.76 -5.34
N LEU A 119 -14.79 4.47 -5.03
CA LEU A 119 -15.53 4.34 -3.78
C LEU A 119 -17.00 4.06 -4.08
N PHE A 120 -17.52 2.96 -3.54
CA PHE A 120 -18.92 2.52 -3.67
C PHE A 120 -19.57 2.42 -2.30
N PHE A 121 -20.86 2.76 -2.23
CA PHE A 121 -21.57 2.87 -0.96
C PHE A 121 -23.09 2.69 -1.09
N GLU A 122 -23.55 1.81 -1.98
CA GLU A 122 -24.97 1.52 -2.18
C GLU A 122 -25.67 1.21 -0.86
N ALA A 123 -25.02 0.38 -0.04
CA ALA A 123 -25.54 -0.09 1.23
C ALA A 123 -25.70 1.00 2.31
N SER A 124 -25.15 2.21 2.09
CA SER A 124 -25.28 3.32 3.03
C SER A 124 -26.71 3.88 3.11
N VAL A 125 -27.50 3.73 2.04
CA VAL A 125 -28.87 4.26 1.99
C VAL A 125 -29.84 3.18 1.52
N GLY A 126 -31.01 3.08 2.16
CA GLY A 126 -32.11 2.25 1.66
C GLY A 126 -31.95 0.74 1.88
N GLY A 127 -30.81 0.25 2.37
CA GLY A 127 -30.59 -1.16 2.69
C GLY A 127 -30.63 -2.02 1.43
N GLY A 128 -31.76 -2.69 1.16
CA GLY A 128 -31.97 -3.46 -0.06
C GLY A 128 -32.44 -2.66 -1.29
N ILE A 129 -32.62 -1.34 -1.15
CA ILE A 129 -33.10 -0.47 -2.24
C ILE A 129 -31.91 0.08 -3.04
N PRO A 130 -31.85 -0.15 -4.38
CA PRO A 130 -30.74 0.29 -5.21
C PRO A 130 -30.84 1.78 -5.61
N ILE A 131 -30.89 2.68 -4.62
CA ILE A 131 -31.12 4.11 -4.84
C ILE A 131 -29.87 4.83 -5.37
N ILE A 132 -28.68 4.49 -4.88
CA ILE A 132 -27.45 5.21 -5.24
C ILE A 132 -27.09 4.90 -6.69
N SER A 133 -27.18 3.63 -7.09
CA SER A 133 -27.00 3.18 -8.47
C SER A 133 -28.05 3.76 -9.41
N LEU A 134 -29.32 3.86 -9.01
CA LEU A 134 -30.35 4.55 -9.81
C LEU A 134 -29.93 5.99 -10.10
N LEU A 135 -29.51 6.74 -9.08
CA LEU A 135 -29.10 8.14 -9.22
C LEU A 135 -27.82 8.30 -10.06
N GLN A 136 -26.80 7.47 -9.83
CA GLN A 136 -25.49 7.60 -10.47
C GLN A 136 -25.41 6.99 -11.87
N ASP A 137 -26.19 5.96 -12.18
CA ASP A 137 -26.01 5.16 -13.39
C ASP A 137 -27.17 5.37 -14.37
N TYR A 138 -28.38 5.61 -13.88
CA TYR A 138 -29.58 5.75 -14.73
C TYR A 138 -30.07 7.19 -14.83
N LEU A 139 -30.17 7.92 -13.71
CA LEU A 139 -30.73 9.27 -13.66
C LEU A 139 -29.68 10.39 -13.83
N ILE A 140 -28.41 10.04 -14.04
CA ILE A 140 -27.29 11.02 -14.10
C ILE A 140 -27.47 12.13 -15.15
N PHE A 141 -28.25 11.89 -16.21
CA PHE A 141 -28.50 12.87 -17.28
C PHE A 141 -29.73 13.76 -17.03
N GLN A 142 -30.51 13.47 -15.99
CA GLN A 142 -31.75 14.18 -15.65
C GLN A 142 -31.54 15.11 -14.47
N LYS A 143 -32.39 16.13 -14.37
CA LYS A 143 -32.43 16.97 -13.17
C LYS A 143 -33.36 16.33 -12.15
N VAL A 144 -32.78 15.80 -11.08
CA VAL A 144 -33.56 15.38 -9.90
C VAL A 144 -34.09 16.62 -9.21
N THR A 145 -35.42 16.75 -9.12
CA THR A 145 -36.08 17.91 -8.52
C THR A 145 -36.37 17.69 -7.04
N ARG A 146 -36.77 16.47 -6.67
CA ARG A 146 -37.11 16.11 -5.30
C ARG A 146 -36.80 14.64 -5.01
N ILE A 147 -36.42 14.33 -3.77
CA ILE A 147 -36.38 12.96 -3.25
C ILE A 147 -37.15 12.94 -1.93
N ARG A 148 -38.04 11.97 -1.73
CA ARG A 148 -38.73 11.73 -0.46
C ARG A 148 -38.58 10.27 -0.07
N GLY A 149 -38.53 9.95 1.23
CA GLY A 149 -38.54 8.54 1.60
C GLY A 149 -38.69 8.23 3.08
N ILE A 150 -39.27 7.06 3.32
CA ILE A 150 -39.18 6.34 4.58
C ILE A 150 -37.89 5.51 4.51
N MET A 151 -36.86 5.98 5.22
CA MET A 151 -35.50 5.43 5.09
C MET A 151 -35.01 4.69 6.34
N ASN A 152 -35.83 4.62 7.39
CA ASN A 152 -35.53 3.91 8.62
C ASN A 152 -36.66 2.93 8.97
N GLY A 153 -36.38 1.63 8.85
CA GLY A 153 -37.37 0.58 9.08
C GLY A 153 -37.78 0.46 10.55
N THR A 154 -36.90 0.86 11.48
CA THR A 154 -37.15 0.80 12.93
C THR A 154 -38.21 1.81 13.35
N THR A 155 -38.04 3.09 12.97
CA THR A 155 -39.03 4.13 13.22
C THR A 155 -40.32 3.88 12.45
N ASN A 156 -40.25 3.36 11.21
CA ASN A 156 -41.47 3.00 10.47
C ASN A 156 -42.25 1.87 11.17
N TYR A 157 -41.56 0.86 11.70
CA TYR A 157 -42.19 -0.21 12.48
C TYR A 157 -42.83 0.37 13.74
N ILE A 158 -42.11 1.22 14.48
CA ILE A 158 -42.62 1.83 15.72
C ILE A 158 -43.88 2.66 15.43
N LEU A 159 -43.85 3.55 14.44
CA LEU A 159 -45.00 4.36 14.04
C LEU A 159 -46.18 3.51 13.56
N THR A 160 -45.91 2.41 12.85
CA THR A 160 -46.93 1.45 12.39
C THR A 160 -47.66 0.81 13.57
N GLU A 161 -46.92 0.36 14.59
CA GLU A 161 -47.49 -0.28 15.78
C GLU A 161 -48.16 0.72 16.72
N MET A 162 -47.58 1.91 16.89
CA MET A 162 -48.22 2.99 17.66
C MET A 162 -49.55 3.42 17.02
N SER A 163 -49.65 3.41 15.69
CA SER A 163 -50.91 3.70 14.98
C SER A 163 -52.01 2.67 15.27
N LYS A 164 -51.66 1.49 15.80
CA LYS A 164 -52.60 0.46 16.28
C LYS A 164 -53.02 0.68 17.75
N GLY A 165 -52.57 1.77 18.37
CA GLY A 165 -52.88 2.12 19.76
C GLY A 165 -51.88 1.59 20.79
N ARG A 166 -50.71 1.08 20.37
CA ARG A 166 -49.70 0.53 21.28
C ARG A 166 -48.77 1.64 21.83
N PRO A 167 -48.37 1.61 23.12
CA PRO A 167 -47.46 2.61 23.69
C PRO A 167 -46.04 2.55 23.10
N PHE A 168 -45.40 3.71 22.91
CA PHE A 168 -44.05 3.83 22.35
C PHE A 168 -43.02 2.95 23.07
N ASP A 169 -42.94 3.03 24.40
CA ASP A 169 -41.94 2.29 25.19
C ASP A 169 -42.06 0.77 25.07
N GLU A 170 -43.29 0.27 24.90
CA GLU A 170 -43.56 -1.16 24.73
C GLU A 170 -43.11 -1.63 23.34
N VAL A 171 -43.45 -0.85 22.31
CA VAL A 171 -43.08 -1.15 20.92
C VAL A 171 -41.58 -1.03 20.70
N LEU A 172 -40.91 -0.05 21.32
CA LEU A 172 -39.46 0.10 21.25
C LEU A 172 -38.74 -1.12 21.84
N LYS A 173 -39.18 -1.60 23.02
CA LYS A 173 -38.64 -2.83 23.63
C LYS A 173 -38.87 -4.06 22.76
N GLU A 174 -40.03 -4.15 22.09
CA GLU A 174 -40.28 -5.22 21.13
C GLU A 174 -39.36 -5.12 19.91
N ALA A 175 -39.19 -3.92 19.35
CA ALA A 175 -38.28 -3.68 18.22
C ALA A 175 -36.84 -4.08 18.57
N GLN A 176 -36.38 -3.80 19.80
CA GLN A 176 -35.07 -4.26 20.31
C GLN A 176 -35.00 -5.79 20.40
N LYS A 177 -36.05 -6.43 20.93
CA LYS A 177 -36.12 -7.90 21.04
C LYS A 177 -36.14 -8.60 19.67
N LEU A 178 -36.82 -8.02 18.69
CA LEU A 178 -36.85 -8.50 17.31
C LEU A 178 -35.57 -8.17 16.53
N GLY A 179 -34.66 -7.38 17.10
CA GLY A 179 -33.39 -6.99 16.49
C GLY A 179 -33.53 -5.91 15.42
N TYR A 180 -34.63 -5.14 15.42
CA TYR A 180 -34.80 -3.97 14.56
C TYR A 180 -34.10 -2.74 15.12
N ALA A 181 -34.16 -2.55 16.44
CA ALA A 181 -33.48 -1.46 17.15
C ALA A 181 -32.26 -1.98 17.93
N GLU A 182 -31.20 -1.18 18.03
CA GLU A 182 -30.07 -1.47 18.90
C GLU A 182 -30.41 -1.20 20.39
N ALA A 183 -29.53 -1.66 21.30
CA ALA A 183 -29.71 -1.44 22.74
C ALA A 183 -29.80 0.05 23.10
N ASP A 184 -29.02 0.89 22.40
CA ASP A 184 -29.19 2.33 22.33
C ASP A 184 -29.81 2.71 20.98
N PRO A 185 -31.11 3.04 20.93
CA PRO A 185 -31.83 3.34 19.71
C PRO A 185 -31.78 4.82 19.33
N THR A 186 -31.02 5.66 20.04
CA THR A 186 -31.03 7.13 19.89
C THR A 186 -30.87 7.57 18.44
N ASN A 187 -29.94 6.96 17.71
CA ASN A 187 -29.71 7.28 16.29
C ASN A 187 -30.94 7.03 15.40
N ASP A 188 -31.74 6.01 15.71
CA ASP A 188 -32.96 5.70 14.97
C ASP A 188 -34.09 6.64 15.38
N VAL A 189 -34.41 6.70 16.67
CA VAL A 189 -35.63 7.35 17.16
C VAL A 189 -35.56 8.87 17.19
N GLU A 190 -34.37 9.46 17.27
CA GLU A 190 -34.18 10.92 17.20
C GLU A 190 -33.97 11.43 15.76
N GLY A 191 -34.03 10.55 14.76
CA GLY A 191 -33.98 10.94 13.33
C GLY A 191 -32.59 11.08 12.72
N TYR A 192 -31.51 10.89 13.51
CA TYR A 192 -30.13 10.98 13.02
C TYR A 192 -29.83 10.01 11.85
N ASP A 193 -30.29 8.76 11.92
CA ASP A 193 -30.06 7.76 10.86
C ASP A 193 -30.62 8.20 9.50
N VAL A 194 -31.81 8.79 9.50
CA VAL A 194 -32.43 9.33 8.28
C VAL A 194 -31.70 10.59 7.84
N ALA A 195 -31.27 11.46 8.77
CA ALA A 195 -30.51 12.67 8.43
C ALA A 195 -29.18 12.36 7.74
N TYR A 196 -28.43 11.36 8.20
CA TYR A 196 -27.23 10.88 7.53
C TYR A 196 -27.54 10.38 6.10
N LYS A 197 -28.60 9.60 5.92
CA LYS A 197 -29.02 9.11 4.59
C LYS A 197 -29.43 10.23 3.64
N VAL A 198 -30.16 11.23 4.15
CA VAL A 198 -30.51 12.45 3.42
C VAL A 198 -29.25 13.18 2.96
N SER A 199 -28.27 13.36 3.85
CA SER A 199 -26.99 13.98 3.51
C SER A 199 -26.22 13.21 2.43
N VAL A 200 -26.18 11.87 2.51
CA VAL A 200 -25.58 11.02 1.46
C VAL A 200 -26.29 11.19 0.11
N LEU A 201 -27.63 11.16 0.07
CA LEU A 201 -28.40 11.33 -1.16
C LEU A 201 -28.20 12.73 -1.77
N ALA A 202 -28.18 13.77 -0.93
CA ALA A 202 -27.87 15.13 -1.38
C ALA A 202 -26.48 15.19 -2.03
N GLY A 203 -25.48 14.55 -1.43
CA GLY A 203 -24.13 14.49 -1.98
C GLY A 203 -24.02 13.72 -3.29
N VAL A 204 -24.79 12.64 -3.46
CA VAL A 204 -24.82 11.89 -4.73
C VAL A 204 -25.39 12.71 -5.87
N VAL A 205 -26.45 13.48 -5.64
CA VAL A 205 -27.09 14.32 -6.66
C VAL A 205 -26.28 15.58 -6.97
N THR A 206 -25.77 16.24 -5.93
CA THR A 206 -25.15 17.57 -6.07
C THR A 206 -23.62 17.53 -6.20
N GLY A 207 -22.99 16.41 -5.84
CA GLY A 207 -21.55 16.28 -5.71
C GLY A 207 -20.96 16.92 -4.45
N ARG A 208 -21.79 17.40 -3.52
CA ARG A 208 -21.38 17.99 -2.23
C ARG A 208 -22.17 17.37 -1.08
N PHE A 209 -21.47 16.73 -0.16
CA PHE A 209 -22.04 16.08 1.02
C PHE A 209 -22.21 17.11 2.14
N PRO A 210 -23.43 17.50 2.51
CA PRO A 210 -23.62 18.66 3.39
C PRO A 210 -23.48 18.34 4.89
N GLY A 211 -23.16 17.10 5.27
CA GLY A 211 -23.21 16.62 6.66
C GLY A 211 -24.62 16.70 7.26
N ILE A 212 -24.79 16.25 8.51
CA ILE A 212 -26.11 16.35 9.18
C ILE A 212 -26.43 17.75 9.71
N HIS A 213 -25.41 18.60 9.92
CA HIS A 213 -25.59 19.97 10.41
C HIS A 213 -26.39 20.86 9.46
N SER A 214 -26.46 20.49 8.18
CA SER A 214 -27.23 21.17 7.14
C SER A 214 -28.61 20.55 6.91
N VAL A 215 -28.96 19.49 7.64
CA VAL A 215 -30.26 18.80 7.56
C VAL A 215 -31.06 19.17 8.79
N ARG A 216 -32.29 19.66 8.61
CA ARG A 216 -33.20 19.88 9.74
C ARG A 216 -33.90 18.57 10.07
N PHE A 217 -33.75 18.02 11.25
CA PHE A 217 -34.39 16.76 11.59
C PHE A 217 -35.06 16.79 12.96
N GLU A 218 -36.07 15.94 13.10
CA GLU A 218 -36.75 15.62 14.35
C GLU A 218 -36.91 14.10 14.49
N GLY A 219 -37.14 13.66 15.72
CA GLY A 219 -37.37 12.26 16.06
C GLY A 219 -38.83 11.86 16.09
N ILE A 220 -39.06 10.62 16.51
CA ILE A 220 -40.37 10.07 16.84
C ILE A 220 -40.62 10.00 18.36
N THR A 221 -39.62 10.38 19.16
CA THR A 221 -39.73 10.43 20.61
C THR A 221 -40.66 11.56 21.03
N GLY A 222 -41.54 11.31 22.00
CA GLY A 222 -42.45 12.33 22.54
C GLY A 222 -43.68 12.66 21.68
N ILE A 223 -43.99 11.83 20.66
CA ILE A 223 -45.25 11.95 19.92
C ILE A 223 -46.43 11.76 20.88
N ASP A 224 -47.34 12.73 20.88
CA ASP A 224 -48.57 12.65 21.66
C ASP A 224 -49.46 11.50 21.16
N PRO A 225 -49.79 10.51 22.01
CA PRO A 225 -50.68 9.42 21.64
C PRO A 225 -52.08 9.87 21.19
N GLU A 226 -52.59 11.00 21.68
CA GLU A 226 -53.92 11.49 21.26
C GLU A 226 -53.85 12.13 19.88
N TYR A 227 -52.79 12.89 19.57
CA TYR A 227 -52.52 13.38 18.22
C TYR A 227 -52.44 12.23 17.20
N LEU A 228 -51.74 11.14 17.53
CA LEU A 228 -51.66 9.98 16.64
C LEU A 228 -53.02 9.31 16.42
N LYS A 229 -53.88 9.21 17.44
CA LYS A 229 -55.25 8.69 17.30
C LYS A 229 -56.12 9.58 16.42
N GLU A 230 -55.99 10.91 16.52
CA GLU A 230 -56.71 11.85 15.66
C GLU A 230 -56.35 11.66 14.18
N ILE A 231 -55.06 11.52 13.88
CA ILE A 231 -54.57 11.21 12.53
C ILE A 231 -55.20 9.91 12.01
N VAL A 232 -55.15 8.84 12.81
CA VAL A 232 -55.73 7.53 12.41
C VAL A 232 -57.24 7.61 12.21
N ARG A 233 -57.97 8.34 13.07
CA ARG A 233 -59.43 8.60 12.91
C ARG A 233 -59.75 9.36 11.64
N SER A 234 -58.85 10.24 11.19
CA SER A 234 -58.99 10.98 9.93
C SER A 234 -58.67 10.16 8.68
N GLY A 235 -58.35 8.87 8.82
CA GLY A 235 -57.99 7.98 7.71
C GLY A 235 -56.57 8.20 7.16
N LYS A 236 -55.75 8.99 7.86
CA LYS A 236 -54.35 9.28 7.52
C LYS A 236 -53.41 8.41 8.35
N LYS A 237 -52.12 8.41 7.99
CA LYS A 237 -51.05 7.81 8.82
C LYS A 237 -49.95 8.84 9.06
N LEU A 238 -49.21 8.66 10.16
CA LEU A 238 -48.03 9.46 10.46
C LEU A 238 -46.77 8.69 10.05
N LYS A 239 -45.88 9.31 9.29
CA LYS A 239 -44.62 8.72 8.82
C LYS A 239 -43.46 9.70 9.05
N LEU A 240 -42.30 9.18 9.44
CA LEU A 240 -41.06 9.97 9.46
C LEU A 240 -40.46 9.95 8.04
N ILE A 241 -40.51 11.10 7.36
CA ILE A 241 -40.09 11.23 5.96
C ILE A 241 -38.85 12.12 5.89
N GLY A 242 -37.79 11.60 5.28
CA GLY A 242 -36.67 12.41 4.80
C GLY A 242 -37.02 13.00 3.43
N GLU A 243 -36.93 14.33 3.31
CA GLU A 243 -37.24 15.07 2.09
C GLU A 243 -36.05 15.94 1.66
N LEU A 244 -35.73 15.85 0.37
CA LEU A 244 -34.75 16.67 -0.31
C LEU A 244 -35.46 17.41 -1.44
N ASP A 245 -35.53 18.73 -1.34
CA ASP A 245 -36.00 19.59 -2.42
C ASP A 245 -34.82 20.37 -2.99
N PHE A 246 -34.42 19.98 -4.21
CA PHE A 246 -33.28 20.59 -4.91
C PHE A 246 -33.64 21.92 -5.58
N SER A 247 -34.93 22.25 -5.69
CA SER A 247 -35.37 23.55 -6.21
C SER A 247 -35.20 24.67 -5.17
N THR A 248 -35.45 24.35 -3.90
CA THR A 248 -35.31 25.27 -2.75
C THR A 248 -34.02 25.04 -1.95
N ASN A 249 -33.27 23.98 -2.25
CA ASN A 249 -32.08 23.53 -1.52
C ASN A 249 -32.37 23.29 -0.03
N THR A 250 -33.53 22.67 0.26
CA THR A 250 -33.95 22.32 1.62
C THR A 250 -33.86 20.81 1.84
N TYR A 251 -33.20 20.43 2.92
CA TYR A 251 -33.05 19.04 3.37
C TYR A 251 -33.63 18.89 4.77
N GLU A 252 -34.63 18.04 4.93
CA GLU A 252 -35.28 17.84 6.22
C GLU A 252 -35.73 16.41 6.48
N VAL A 253 -35.87 16.06 7.75
CA VAL A 253 -36.48 14.82 8.22
C VAL A 253 -37.57 15.20 9.21
N ARG A 254 -38.83 14.94 8.85
CA ARG A 254 -39.97 15.36 9.65
C ARG A 254 -41.10 14.34 9.65
N LEU A 255 -41.91 14.39 10.70
CA LEU A 255 -43.18 13.69 10.78
C LEU A 255 -44.15 14.32 9.79
N ARG A 256 -44.70 13.49 8.90
CA ARG A 256 -45.63 13.89 7.86
C ARG A 256 -46.88 13.03 7.92
N GLU A 257 -48.03 13.69 7.87
CA GLU A 257 -49.30 13.03 7.64
C GLU A 257 -49.40 12.60 6.18
N VAL A 258 -49.58 11.31 5.94
CA VAL A 258 -49.77 10.73 4.60
C VAL A 258 -51.22 10.29 4.42
N THR A 259 -51.79 10.64 3.26
CA THR A 259 -53.15 10.25 2.86
C THR A 259 -53.12 8.95 2.06
N PRO A 260 -54.27 8.26 1.85
CA PRO A 260 -54.32 7.02 1.06
C PRO A 260 -53.77 7.14 -0.37
N GLU A 261 -53.74 8.34 -0.95
CA GLU A 261 -53.20 8.63 -2.28
C GLU A 261 -51.67 8.75 -2.30
N ASP A 262 -51.04 8.98 -1.14
CA ASP A 262 -49.59 9.08 -1.05
C ASP A 262 -48.95 7.68 -1.15
N PRO A 263 -47.90 7.50 -1.99
CA PRO A 263 -47.27 6.20 -2.19
C PRO A 263 -46.70 5.57 -0.90
N PHE A 264 -46.43 6.38 0.13
CA PHE A 264 -45.92 5.90 1.42
C PHE A 264 -46.99 5.40 2.38
N PHE A 265 -48.28 5.58 2.07
CA PHE A 265 -49.37 5.16 2.95
C PHE A 265 -49.36 3.67 3.29
N ASN A 266 -48.99 2.82 2.33
CA ASN A 266 -48.95 1.35 2.48
C ASN A 266 -47.52 0.80 2.72
N VAL A 267 -46.60 1.67 3.14
CA VAL A 267 -45.24 1.29 3.51
C VAL A 267 -45.18 1.14 5.03
N ASP A 268 -45.48 -0.06 5.50
CA ASP A 268 -45.64 -0.37 6.93
C ASP A 268 -44.57 -1.36 7.42
N GLY A 269 -44.43 -1.45 8.74
CA GLY A 269 -43.46 -2.35 9.36
C GLY A 269 -42.02 -1.93 9.08
N VAL A 270 -41.15 -2.89 8.74
CA VAL A 270 -39.72 -2.65 8.50
C VAL A 270 -39.37 -2.33 7.04
N ASP A 271 -40.39 -2.08 6.21
CA ASP A 271 -40.19 -1.70 4.82
C ASP A 271 -39.75 -0.23 4.74
N ASN A 272 -38.79 0.02 3.85
CA ASN A 272 -38.39 1.34 3.40
C ASN A 272 -38.99 1.61 2.01
N ALA A 273 -39.17 2.88 1.69
CA ALA A 273 -39.51 3.32 0.35
C ALA A 273 -38.91 4.68 0.04
N ILE A 274 -38.44 4.87 -1.19
CA ILE A 274 -37.87 6.13 -1.67
C ILE A 274 -38.53 6.48 -2.99
N GLU A 275 -39.05 7.70 -3.07
CA GLU A 275 -39.58 8.33 -4.28
C GLU A 275 -38.55 9.35 -4.80
N VAL A 276 -38.24 9.28 -6.09
CA VAL A 276 -37.37 10.24 -6.80
C VAL A 276 -38.16 10.91 -7.91
N SER A 277 -38.30 12.23 -7.82
CA SER A 277 -38.95 13.05 -8.85
C SER A 277 -37.90 13.65 -9.79
N THR A 278 -38.15 13.55 -11.09
CA THR A 278 -37.26 14.02 -12.16
C THR A 278 -38.00 14.93 -13.13
N ASP A 279 -37.25 15.76 -13.85
CA ASP A 279 -37.80 16.66 -14.87
C ASP A 279 -38.26 15.95 -16.16
N LEU A 280 -37.66 14.81 -16.49
CA LEU A 280 -37.93 14.11 -17.76
C LEU A 280 -38.73 12.81 -17.61
N ALA A 281 -38.34 11.93 -16.67
CA ALA A 281 -38.91 10.59 -16.58
C ALA A 281 -39.99 10.43 -15.49
N GLY A 282 -40.40 11.53 -14.87
CA GLY A 282 -41.42 11.54 -13.82
C GLY A 282 -40.91 10.99 -12.48
N ASP A 283 -41.82 10.34 -11.76
CA ASP A 283 -41.57 9.84 -10.40
C ASP A 283 -41.22 8.34 -10.39
N PHE A 284 -40.16 8.00 -9.67
CA PHE A 284 -39.72 6.62 -9.44
C PHE A 284 -39.91 6.24 -7.99
N LEU A 285 -40.72 5.21 -7.71
CA LEU A 285 -40.89 4.65 -6.37
C LEU A 285 -40.14 3.32 -6.25
N LEU A 286 -39.20 3.25 -5.33
CA LEU A 286 -38.50 2.03 -4.95
C LEU A 286 -38.94 1.60 -3.56
N LYS A 287 -39.34 0.33 -3.37
CA LYS A 287 -39.72 -0.24 -2.07
C LYS A 287 -38.91 -1.52 -1.80
N GLY A 288 -38.46 -1.69 -0.57
CA GLY A 288 -37.72 -2.87 -0.14
C GLY A 288 -37.58 -2.96 1.38
N ARG A 289 -37.10 -4.09 1.88
CA ARG A 289 -36.86 -4.26 3.33
C ARG A 289 -35.70 -3.39 3.81
N GLY A 290 -35.94 -2.65 4.89
CA GLY A 290 -35.00 -1.66 5.42
C GLY A 290 -34.09 -2.12 6.55
N ALA A 291 -34.43 -3.20 7.26
CA ALA A 291 -33.72 -3.65 8.46
C ALA A 291 -33.18 -5.09 8.35
N GLY A 292 -32.04 -5.35 9.03
CA GLY A 292 -31.38 -6.65 9.13
C GLY A 292 -30.01 -6.72 8.43
N GLY A 293 -29.17 -7.68 8.82
CA GLY A 293 -27.80 -7.83 8.27
C GLY A 293 -27.75 -8.23 6.79
N TYR A 294 -28.72 -9.02 6.31
CA TYR A 294 -28.73 -9.54 4.94
C TYR A 294 -29.09 -8.50 3.87
N PRO A 295 -30.06 -7.59 4.04
CA PRO A 295 -30.30 -6.50 3.09
C PRO A 295 -29.05 -5.63 2.84
N THR A 296 -28.39 -5.15 3.90
CA THR A 296 -27.17 -4.33 3.79
C THR A 296 -26.02 -5.13 3.16
N ALA A 297 -25.82 -6.38 3.59
CA ALA A 297 -24.82 -7.25 2.98
C ALA A 297 -25.08 -7.46 1.48
N SER A 298 -26.35 -7.62 1.08
CA SER A 298 -26.73 -7.79 -0.33
C SER A 298 -26.38 -6.56 -1.18
N ALA A 299 -26.57 -5.35 -0.66
CA ALA A 299 -26.16 -4.12 -1.34
C ALA A 299 -24.64 -3.99 -1.48
N VAL A 300 -23.87 -4.38 -0.44
CA VAL A 300 -22.40 -4.43 -0.54
C VAL A 300 -21.95 -5.44 -1.61
N ILE A 301 -22.57 -6.62 -1.66
CA ILE A 301 -22.28 -7.62 -2.69
C ILE A 301 -22.66 -7.10 -4.10
N ALA A 302 -23.76 -6.35 -4.23
CA ALA A 302 -24.14 -5.72 -5.49
C ALA A 302 -23.10 -4.71 -5.96
N ASP A 303 -22.52 -3.93 -5.04
CA ASP A 303 -21.39 -3.03 -5.35
C ASP A 303 -20.15 -3.80 -5.81
N LEU A 304 -19.82 -4.96 -5.21
CA LEU A 304 -18.74 -5.81 -5.74
C LEU A 304 -19.00 -6.23 -7.19
N PHE A 305 -20.25 -6.50 -7.57
CA PHE A 305 -20.59 -6.84 -8.95
C PHE A 305 -20.43 -5.63 -9.88
N ARG A 306 -20.81 -4.44 -9.43
CA ARG A 306 -20.57 -3.19 -10.17
C ARG A 306 -19.07 -2.99 -10.38
N VAL A 307 -18.25 -3.19 -9.35
CA VAL A 307 -16.79 -3.12 -9.43
C VAL A 307 -16.24 -4.07 -10.49
N ALA A 308 -16.68 -5.34 -10.50
CA ALA A 308 -16.25 -6.31 -11.51
C ALA A 308 -16.62 -5.86 -12.94
N LYS A 309 -17.85 -5.38 -13.16
CA LYS A 309 -18.28 -4.87 -14.47
C LYS A 309 -17.47 -3.66 -14.93
N TYR A 310 -17.22 -2.69 -14.06
CA TYR A 310 -16.43 -1.51 -14.41
C TYR A 310 -14.99 -1.86 -14.77
N LYS A 311 -14.39 -2.83 -14.07
CA LYS A 311 -13.03 -3.30 -14.37
C LYS A 311 -12.93 -3.91 -15.77
N VAL A 312 -13.94 -4.66 -16.20
CA VAL A 312 -14.01 -5.24 -17.55
C VAL A 312 -14.16 -4.16 -18.62
N LEU A 313 -15.03 -3.17 -18.40
CA LEU A 313 -15.26 -2.07 -19.35
C LEU A 313 -14.06 -1.13 -19.51
N GLY A 314 -13.19 -1.04 -18.50
CA GLY A 314 -11.94 -0.28 -18.54
C GLY A 314 -10.84 -0.84 -19.46
N GLY A 315 -11.14 -1.87 -20.26
CA GLY A 315 -10.25 -2.35 -21.34
C GLY A 315 -9.05 -3.19 -20.89
N ALA A 316 -8.94 -3.53 -19.61
CA ALA A 316 -7.89 -4.41 -19.11
C ALA A 316 -8.53 -5.62 -18.41
N GLU A 317 -8.35 -6.82 -18.97
CA GLU A 317 -8.30 -8.05 -18.17
C GLU A 317 -7.08 -7.98 -17.24
N LYS A 318 -7.12 -7.06 -16.27
CA LYS A 318 -6.04 -6.86 -15.33
C LYS A 318 -6.17 -7.94 -14.26
N PHE A 319 -5.52 -9.07 -14.52
CA PHE A 319 -5.25 -10.05 -13.48
C PHE A 319 -4.56 -9.34 -12.32
N SER A 320 -4.83 -9.78 -11.08
CA SER A 320 -4.07 -9.32 -9.92
C SER A 320 -2.68 -9.96 -9.99
N VAL A 321 -1.82 -9.40 -10.84
CA VAL A 321 -0.45 -9.87 -11.04
C VAL A 321 0.40 -9.36 -9.89
N VAL A 322 1.17 -10.26 -9.28
CA VAL A 322 2.18 -9.91 -8.29
C VAL A 322 3.50 -10.51 -8.75
N VAL A 323 4.51 -9.65 -8.90
CA VAL A 323 5.87 -10.11 -9.17
C VAL A 323 6.52 -10.44 -7.83
N MET A 324 7.00 -11.67 -7.67
CA MET A 324 7.59 -12.19 -6.44
C MET A 324 9.04 -12.56 -6.70
N LYS A 325 9.98 -11.83 -6.11
CA LYS A 325 11.40 -12.10 -6.24
C LYS A 325 11.93 -12.82 -5.03
N PHE A 326 12.71 -13.89 -5.22
CA PHE A 326 13.43 -14.57 -4.14
C PHE A 326 14.94 -14.45 -4.34
N GLY A 327 15.66 -13.98 -3.30
CA GLY A 327 17.13 -13.91 -3.30
C GLY A 327 17.81 -15.27 -3.14
N GLY A 328 19.12 -15.34 -3.42
CA GLY A 328 19.86 -16.61 -3.41
C GLY A 328 19.88 -17.31 -2.05
N ALA A 329 20.00 -16.56 -0.96
CA ALA A 329 19.93 -17.10 0.41
C ALA A 329 18.57 -17.73 0.76
N ALA A 330 17.49 -17.24 0.13
CA ALA A 330 16.13 -17.77 0.31
C ALA A 330 15.89 -19.11 -0.40
N ILE A 331 16.78 -19.50 -1.31
CA ILE A 331 16.72 -20.74 -2.08
C ILE A 331 18.08 -21.45 -2.09
N SER A 332 18.87 -21.31 -1.03
CA SER A 332 20.25 -21.82 -0.97
C SER A 332 20.36 -23.34 -1.03
N ASP A 333 19.27 -24.05 -0.72
CA ASP A 333 19.18 -25.50 -0.70
C ASP A 333 17.79 -25.96 -1.15
N VAL A 334 17.66 -27.26 -1.38
CA VAL A 334 16.42 -27.88 -1.88
C VAL A 334 15.26 -27.72 -0.87
N GLU A 335 15.53 -27.81 0.44
CA GLU A 335 14.49 -27.69 1.47
C GLU A 335 13.88 -26.27 1.46
N LYS A 336 14.72 -25.24 1.42
CA LYS A 336 14.29 -23.84 1.29
C LYS A 336 13.56 -23.59 -0.02
N LEU A 337 14.03 -24.17 -1.13
CA LEU A 337 13.36 -24.09 -2.43
C LEU A 337 11.95 -24.68 -2.37
N GLU A 338 11.78 -25.84 -1.72
CA GLU A 338 10.46 -26.45 -1.51
C GLU A 338 9.53 -25.56 -0.67
N LYS A 339 10.02 -24.94 0.41
CA LYS A 339 9.26 -23.96 1.22
C LYS A 339 8.86 -22.72 0.41
N VAL A 340 9.75 -22.23 -0.47
CA VAL A 340 9.43 -21.12 -1.37
C VAL A 340 8.35 -21.52 -2.39
N ALA A 341 8.39 -22.73 -2.93
CA ALA A 341 7.35 -23.24 -3.83
C ALA A 341 5.97 -23.27 -3.14
N GLU A 342 5.91 -23.68 -1.88
CA GLU A 342 4.68 -23.65 -1.08
C GLU A 342 4.16 -22.23 -0.87
N LYS A 343 5.06 -21.25 -0.63
CA LYS A 343 4.67 -19.84 -0.50
C LYS A 343 4.10 -19.28 -1.81
N ILE A 344 4.71 -19.59 -2.95
CA ILE A 344 4.20 -19.20 -4.28
C ILE A 344 2.80 -19.79 -4.50
N ILE A 345 2.61 -21.06 -4.16
CA ILE A 345 1.31 -21.74 -4.25
C ILE A 345 0.27 -21.08 -3.34
N LYS A 346 0.64 -20.75 -2.11
CA LYS A 346 -0.23 -20.03 -1.15
C LYS A 346 -0.67 -18.68 -1.72
N ARG A 347 0.25 -17.92 -2.33
CA ARG A 347 -0.11 -16.67 -3.02
C ARG A 347 -1.04 -16.91 -4.21
N LYS A 348 -0.79 -17.91 -5.05
CA LYS A 348 -1.73 -18.25 -6.14
C LYS A 348 -3.13 -18.57 -5.61
N LYS A 349 -3.23 -19.35 -4.51
CA LYS A 349 -4.51 -19.68 -3.86
C LYS A 349 -5.21 -18.45 -3.27
N SER A 350 -4.48 -17.41 -2.87
CA SER A 350 -5.07 -16.15 -2.40
C SER A 350 -5.62 -15.28 -3.54
N GLY A 351 -5.65 -15.76 -4.78
CA GLY A 351 -6.28 -15.09 -5.92
C GLY A 351 -5.36 -14.18 -6.73
N VAL A 352 -4.04 -14.17 -6.48
CA VAL A 352 -3.08 -13.48 -7.35
C VAL A 352 -2.58 -14.41 -8.45
N ARG A 353 -2.10 -13.84 -9.56
CA ARG A 353 -1.31 -14.56 -10.55
C ARG A 353 0.17 -14.24 -10.34
N PRO A 354 0.94 -15.12 -9.68
CA PRO A 354 2.32 -14.84 -9.37
C PRO A 354 3.20 -14.94 -10.62
N VAL A 355 4.10 -13.97 -10.76
CA VAL A 355 5.25 -14.03 -11.67
C VAL A 355 6.50 -14.08 -10.81
N VAL A 356 7.23 -15.17 -10.86
CA VAL A 356 8.33 -15.45 -9.93
C VAL A 356 9.65 -15.04 -10.56
N VAL A 357 10.51 -14.34 -9.84
CA VAL A 357 11.88 -13.98 -10.27
C VAL A 357 12.86 -14.61 -9.29
N LEU A 358 13.85 -15.35 -9.77
CA LEU A 358 14.85 -16.00 -8.92
C LEU A 358 16.26 -15.49 -9.21
N SER A 359 17.06 -15.37 -8.15
CA SER A 359 18.52 -15.26 -8.22
C SER A 359 19.17 -16.66 -8.30
N ALA A 360 20.48 -16.73 -8.52
CA ALA A 360 21.25 -17.97 -8.36
C ALA A 360 21.15 -18.50 -6.91
N MET A 361 21.26 -19.82 -6.71
CA MET A 361 21.15 -20.46 -5.39
C MET A 361 22.39 -20.17 -4.52
N GLY A 362 22.19 -19.69 -3.29
CA GLY A 362 23.28 -19.44 -2.34
C GLY A 362 24.41 -18.59 -2.94
N ASP A 363 25.65 -19.03 -2.76
CA ASP A 363 26.86 -18.32 -3.21
C ASP A 363 27.32 -18.74 -4.62
N THR A 364 26.41 -19.28 -5.43
CA THR A 364 26.75 -19.81 -6.76
C THR A 364 27.37 -18.74 -7.66
N THR A 365 26.86 -17.50 -7.63
CA THR A 365 27.43 -16.40 -8.42
C THR A 365 28.87 -16.12 -8.03
N ASP A 366 29.18 -16.06 -6.73
CA ASP A 366 30.55 -15.81 -6.25
C ASP A 366 31.49 -16.95 -6.65
N ARG A 367 31.04 -18.20 -6.53
CA ARG A 367 31.82 -19.37 -6.99
C ARG A 367 32.13 -19.32 -8.48
N LEU A 368 31.19 -18.86 -9.31
CA LEU A 368 31.40 -18.72 -10.75
C LEU A 368 32.39 -17.59 -11.07
N ILE A 369 32.34 -16.47 -10.34
CA ILE A 369 33.32 -15.38 -10.45
C ILE A 369 34.71 -15.89 -10.06
N ASP A 370 34.83 -16.57 -8.92
CA ASP A 370 36.11 -17.10 -8.44
C ASP A 370 36.68 -18.12 -9.43
N LEU A 371 35.84 -19.00 -9.98
CA LEU A 371 36.25 -19.95 -11.01
C LEU A 371 36.79 -19.24 -12.26
N ALA A 372 36.11 -18.21 -12.75
CA ALA A 372 36.60 -17.43 -13.89
C ALA A 372 37.95 -16.77 -13.58
N LYS A 373 38.11 -16.25 -12.35
CA LYS A 373 39.36 -15.63 -11.88
C LYS A 373 40.52 -16.61 -11.75
N THR A 374 40.25 -17.90 -11.54
CA THR A 374 41.32 -18.92 -11.59
C THR A 374 41.88 -19.15 -12.99
N ILE A 375 41.13 -18.76 -14.04
CA ILE A 375 41.55 -18.87 -15.44
C ILE A 375 42.25 -17.57 -15.88
N ASP A 376 41.67 -16.42 -15.59
CA ASP A 376 42.20 -15.09 -15.90
C ASP A 376 41.81 -14.11 -14.79
N GLU A 377 42.75 -13.33 -14.25
CA GLU A 377 42.45 -12.32 -13.22
C GLU A 377 41.50 -11.22 -13.72
N ASN A 378 41.47 -10.97 -15.03
CA ASN A 378 40.55 -10.04 -15.70
C ASN A 378 39.77 -10.74 -16.83
N PRO A 379 38.81 -11.63 -16.50
CA PRO A 379 38.00 -12.31 -17.50
C PRO A 379 37.26 -11.32 -18.41
N ASP A 380 37.11 -11.66 -19.69
CA ASP A 380 36.31 -10.85 -20.62
C ASP A 380 34.88 -10.67 -20.07
N PRO A 381 34.40 -9.42 -19.88
CA PRO A 381 33.09 -9.17 -19.27
C PRO A 381 31.91 -9.80 -20.00
N ARG A 382 31.97 -9.98 -21.33
CA ARG A 382 30.90 -10.61 -22.11
C ARG A 382 30.81 -12.11 -21.79
N GLU A 383 31.95 -12.79 -21.73
CA GLU A 383 31.99 -14.22 -21.40
C GLU A 383 31.65 -14.46 -19.93
N LEU A 384 32.05 -13.53 -19.05
CA LEU A 384 31.65 -13.57 -17.64
C LEU A 384 30.13 -13.42 -17.49
N ASP A 385 29.49 -12.49 -18.22
CA ASP A 385 28.03 -12.34 -18.20
C ASP A 385 27.30 -13.62 -18.60
N LEU A 386 27.79 -14.30 -19.64
CA LEU A 386 27.29 -15.61 -20.05
C LEU A 386 27.45 -16.64 -18.92
N LEU A 387 28.63 -16.75 -18.32
CA LEU A 387 28.90 -17.70 -17.24
C LEU A 387 27.98 -17.47 -16.03
N LEU A 388 27.87 -16.23 -15.56
CA LEU A 388 27.08 -15.90 -14.37
C LEU A 388 25.59 -16.19 -14.58
N SER A 389 25.07 -15.95 -15.80
CA SER A 389 23.67 -16.21 -16.14
C SER A 389 23.24 -17.68 -15.92
N THR A 390 24.19 -18.62 -15.95
CA THR A 390 23.89 -20.04 -15.76
C THR A 390 23.37 -20.34 -14.35
N GLY A 391 23.74 -19.53 -13.35
CA GLY A 391 23.28 -19.69 -11.97
C GLY A 391 21.76 -19.53 -11.85
N GLU A 392 21.20 -18.45 -12.39
CA GLU A 392 19.76 -18.21 -12.37
C GLU A 392 18.99 -19.23 -13.22
N ILE A 393 19.56 -19.70 -14.33
CA ILE A 393 18.94 -20.70 -15.21
C ILE A 393 18.69 -22.01 -14.43
N GLN A 394 19.65 -22.44 -13.61
CA GLN A 394 19.48 -23.62 -12.74
C GLN A 394 18.34 -23.41 -11.73
N SER A 395 18.32 -22.27 -11.04
CA SER A 395 17.27 -21.95 -10.04
C SER A 395 15.86 -22.03 -10.61
N VAL A 396 15.62 -21.43 -11.78
CA VAL A 396 14.28 -21.38 -12.38
C VAL A 396 13.80 -22.72 -12.92
N ALA A 397 14.71 -23.55 -13.41
CA ALA A 397 14.39 -24.90 -13.83
C ALA A 397 13.96 -25.75 -12.62
N LEU A 398 14.73 -25.72 -11.54
CA LEU A 398 14.43 -26.45 -10.30
C LEU A 398 13.11 -26.01 -9.67
N MET A 399 12.86 -24.70 -9.59
CA MET A 399 11.58 -24.18 -9.07
C MET A 399 10.39 -24.59 -9.93
N SER A 400 10.53 -24.57 -11.27
CA SER A 400 9.47 -25.02 -12.17
C SER A 400 9.15 -26.49 -11.99
N ILE A 401 10.16 -27.34 -11.78
CA ILE A 401 9.99 -28.76 -11.43
C ILE A 401 9.26 -28.89 -10.08
N ALA A 402 9.67 -28.14 -9.06
CA ALA A 402 9.07 -28.20 -7.73
C ALA A 402 7.58 -27.79 -7.71
N LEU A 403 7.20 -26.78 -8.50
CA LEU A 403 5.80 -26.35 -8.66
C LEU A 403 4.98 -27.38 -9.45
N ARG A 404 5.54 -27.96 -10.52
CA ARG A 404 4.88 -29.02 -11.31
C ARG A 404 4.65 -30.30 -10.52
N LYS A 405 5.64 -30.71 -9.71
CA LYS A 405 5.50 -31.83 -8.74
C LYS A 405 4.27 -31.67 -7.84
N ARG A 406 3.89 -30.43 -7.54
CA ARG A 406 2.75 -30.08 -6.66
C ARG A 406 1.43 -29.84 -7.43
N GLY A 407 1.38 -30.19 -8.71
CA GLY A 407 0.17 -30.10 -9.55
C GLY A 407 -0.07 -28.71 -10.17
N TYR A 408 0.88 -27.78 -10.06
CA TYR A 408 0.74 -26.44 -10.64
C TYR A 408 1.43 -26.34 -12.00
N ARG A 409 0.75 -25.69 -12.95
CA ARG A 409 1.34 -25.37 -14.25
C ARG A 409 2.39 -24.28 -14.05
N ALA A 410 3.67 -24.64 -14.19
CA ALA A 410 4.78 -23.69 -14.14
C ALA A 410 5.63 -23.79 -15.40
N ILE A 411 6.24 -22.67 -15.77
CA ILE A 411 7.15 -22.56 -16.92
C ILE A 411 8.30 -21.60 -16.61
N SER A 412 9.52 -22.05 -16.87
CA SER A 412 10.73 -21.24 -16.68
C SER A 412 11.04 -20.40 -17.91
N PHE A 413 11.55 -19.19 -17.70
CA PHE A 413 12.05 -18.30 -18.75
C PHE A 413 13.43 -17.73 -18.42
N THR A 414 14.26 -17.60 -19.44
CA THR A 414 15.48 -16.79 -19.39
C THR A 414 15.22 -15.36 -19.85
N GLY A 415 16.16 -14.45 -19.55
CA GLY A 415 16.07 -13.05 -20.03
C GLY A 415 15.99 -12.96 -21.55
N ASN A 416 16.70 -13.85 -22.26
CA ASN A 416 16.65 -13.96 -23.72
C ASN A 416 15.26 -14.35 -24.25
N GLN A 417 14.63 -15.38 -23.65
CA GLN A 417 13.30 -15.84 -24.07
C GLN A 417 12.22 -14.77 -23.89
N LEU A 418 12.40 -13.87 -22.92
CA LEU A 418 11.51 -12.73 -22.67
C LEU A 418 11.93 -11.44 -23.38
N LYS A 419 13.03 -11.46 -24.13
CA LYS A 419 13.63 -10.28 -24.77
C LYS A 419 13.74 -9.11 -23.80
N ILE A 420 14.39 -9.34 -22.65
CA ILE A 420 14.81 -8.24 -21.77
C ILE A 420 15.99 -7.55 -22.46
N ILE A 421 15.71 -6.53 -23.27
CA ILE A 421 16.70 -5.86 -24.10
C ILE A 421 17.51 -4.89 -23.24
N THR A 422 18.83 -4.93 -23.37
CA THR A 422 19.78 -4.09 -22.63
C THR A 422 20.78 -3.40 -23.56
N ASP A 423 21.50 -2.42 -23.03
CA ASP A 423 22.73 -1.92 -23.67
C ASP A 423 23.89 -2.94 -23.58
N LYS A 424 25.03 -2.62 -24.21
CA LYS A 424 26.21 -3.49 -24.31
C LYS A 424 27.20 -3.32 -23.13
N ARG A 425 26.76 -2.73 -22.01
CA ARG A 425 27.63 -2.57 -20.83
C ARG A 425 27.64 -3.85 -20.01
N TYR A 426 28.43 -4.84 -20.45
CA TYR A 426 28.57 -6.11 -19.75
C TYR A 426 28.94 -5.92 -18.26
N GLY A 427 28.43 -6.79 -17.40
CA GLY A 427 28.55 -6.71 -15.94
C GLY A 427 27.62 -5.70 -15.25
N SER A 428 27.01 -4.76 -15.97
CA SER A 428 26.19 -3.68 -15.37
C SER A 428 25.12 -3.09 -16.29
N ALA A 429 24.66 -3.88 -17.26
CA ALA A 429 23.85 -3.43 -18.39
C ALA A 429 22.56 -2.73 -17.95
N ARG A 430 22.07 -1.79 -18.78
CA ARG A 430 20.82 -1.06 -18.53
C ARG A 430 19.68 -1.65 -19.35
N ILE A 431 18.56 -1.95 -18.69
CA ILE A 431 17.32 -2.38 -19.34
C ILE A 431 16.80 -1.23 -20.21
N ILE A 432 16.56 -1.54 -21.48
CA ILE A 432 15.97 -0.66 -22.49
C ILE A 432 14.50 -1.00 -22.65
N ASP A 433 14.17 -2.28 -22.81
CA ASP A 433 12.81 -2.75 -23.05
C ASP A 433 12.59 -4.18 -22.52
N ILE A 434 11.33 -4.54 -22.26
CA ILE A 434 10.92 -5.89 -21.83
C ILE A 434 9.65 -6.31 -22.58
N ASN A 435 9.72 -7.40 -23.35
CA ASN A 435 8.53 -7.97 -23.96
C ASN A 435 7.70 -8.77 -22.95
N THR A 436 6.48 -8.29 -22.65
CA THR A 436 5.57 -8.93 -21.69
C THR A 436 4.47 -9.77 -22.34
N ASP A 437 4.38 -9.82 -23.68
CA ASP A 437 3.34 -10.57 -24.39
C ASP A 437 3.40 -12.05 -24.06
N ILE A 438 4.61 -12.59 -23.99
CA ILE A 438 4.85 -14.01 -23.69
C ILE A 438 4.32 -14.32 -22.29
N ILE A 439 4.72 -13.53 -21.29
CA ILE A 439 4.29 -13.69 -19.90
C ILE A 439 2.76 -13.61 -19.82
N SER A 440 2.17 -12.60 -20.45
CA SER A 440 0.73 -12.35 -20.44
C SER A 440 -0.07 -13.52 -21.02
N ARG A 441 0.40 -14.14 -22.11
CA ARG A 441 -0.23 -15.33 -22.71
C ARG A 441 -0.21 -16.53 -21.76
N TYR A 442 0.91 -16.77 -21.08
CA TYR A 442 1.02 -17.88 -20.12
C TYR A 442 0.20 -17.64 -18.86
N LEU A 443 0.14 -16.39 -18.38
CA LEU A 443 -0.73 -16.02 -17.27
C LEU A 443 -2.21 -16.30 -17.60
N LYS A 444 -2.66 -16.01 -18.83
CA LYS A 444 -4.02 -16.33 -19.30
C LYS A 444 -4.34 -17.82 -19.30
N GLN A 445 -3.34 -18.67 -19.49
CA GLN A 445 -3.45 -20.12 -19.46
C GLN A 445 -3.20 -20.72 -18.06
N ASP A 446 -3.25 -19.88 -17.02
CA ASP A 446 -3.08 -20.23 -15.61
C ASP A 446 -1.68 -20.79 -15.23
N PHE A 447 -0.66 -20.54 -16.06
CA PHE A 447 0.71 -20.86 -15.70
C PHE A 447 1.27 -19.89 -14.67
N ILE A 448 2.25 -20.38 -13.90
CA ILE A 448 3.18 -19.60 -13.06
C ILE A 448 4.48 -19.40 -13.86
N PRO A 449 4.74 -18.21 -14.41
CA PRO A 449 6.01 -17.89 -15.04
C PRO A 449 7.11 -17.78 -13.98
N VAL A 450 8.23 -18.47 -14.19
CA VAL A 450 9.41 -18.44 -13.31
C VAL A 450 10.59 -17.91 -14.10
N ILE A 451 11.06 -16.73 -13.77
CA ILE A 451 11.95 -15.92 -14.62
C ILE A 451 13.31 -15.83 -13.96
N ALA A 452 14.34 -16.10 -14.74
CA ALA A 452 15.71 -15.99 -14.27
C ALA A 452 16.07 -14.49 -14.26
N GLY A 453 16.27 -13.94 -13.06
CA GLY A 453 16.60 -12.54 -12.87
C GLY A 453 18.02 -12.21 -13.30
N PHE A 454 18.47 -10.97 -13.06
CA PHE A 454 19.86 -10.53 -13.24
C PHE A 454 20.40 -10.50 -14.67
N GLN A 455 19.77 -11.20 -15.62
CA GLN A 455 20.20 -11.29 -17.02
C GLN A 455 19.29 -10.54 -18.00
N GLY A 456 19.87 -10.17 -19.14
CA GLY A 456 19.19 -9.62 -20.31
C GLY A 456 19.91 -10.04 -21.60
N ILE A 457 19.55 -9.38 -22.71
CA ILE A 457 20.23 -9.55 -24.00
C ILE A 457 20.49 -8.21 -24.67
N THR A 458 21.58 -8.12 -25.43
CA THR A 458 21.76 -7.04 -26.40
C THR A 458 20.80 -7.22 -27.59
N GLU A 459 20.64 -6.18 -28.40
CA GLU A 459 19.90 -6.30 -29.68
C GLU A 459 20.49 -7.35 -30.63
N THR A 460 21.80 -7.65 -30.50
CA THR A 460 22.49 -8.68 -31.28
C THR A 460 22.34 -10.08 -30.69
N GLY A 461 21.74 -10.22 -29.51
CA GLY A 461 21.46 -11.50 -28.85
C GLY A 461 22.53 -11.98 -27.87
N ASP A 462 23.56 -11.18 -27.58
CA ASP A 462 24.54 -11.50 -26.55
C ASP A 462 23.91 -11.41 -25.16
N ILE A 463 24.24 -12.35 -24.27
CA ILE A 463 23.77 -12.32 -22.88
C ILE A 463 24.48 -11.19 -22.13
N THR A 464 23.72 -10.47 -21.32
CA THR A 464 24.22 -9.42 -20.45
C THR A 464 23.76 -9.64 -19.02
N THR A 465 24.50 -9.12 -18.06
CA THR A 465 24.07 -9.04 -16.67
C THR A 465 23.81 -7.60 -16.25
N LEU A 466 22.92 -7.43 -15.26
CA LEU A 466 22.42 -6.13 -14.81
C LEU A 466 23.25 -5.56 -13.63
N GLY A 467 24.30 -6.27 -13.21
CA GLY A 467 25.13 -5.93 -12.06
C GLY A 467 24.47 -6.25 -10.70
N ARG A 468 25.08 -5.79 -9.61
CA ARG A 468 24.61 -6.06 -8.25
C ARG A 468 23.14 -5.63 -8.07
N GLY A 469 22.35 -6.51 -7.45
CA GLY A 469 20.90 -6.32 -7.31
C GLY A 469 20.11 -6.50 -8.61
N GLY A 470 20.73 -7.00 -9.67
CA GLY A 470 20.09 -7.15 -10.97
C GLY A 470 18.79 -7.93 -10.92
N SER A 471 18.68 -8.98 -10.08
CA SER A 471 17.42 -9.72 -9.92
C SER A 471 16.30 -8.89 -9.30
N ASP A 472 16.61 -7.98 -8.35
CA ASP A 472 15.61 -7.06 -7.77
C ASP A 472 15.14 -6.07 -8.85
N LEU A 473 16.10 -5.54 -9.63
CA LEU A 473 15.81 -4.66 -10.76
C LEU A 473 14.94 -5.35 -11.82
N THR A 474 15.24 -6.61 -12.18
CA THR A 474 14.42 -7.41 -13.10
C THR A 474 12.98 -7.51 -12.60
N ALA A 475 12.79 -7.80 -11.31
CA ALA A 475 11.46 -7.94 -10.73
C ALA A 475 10.64 -6.64 -10.75
N ILE A 476 11.27 -5.52 -10.39
CA ILE A 476 10.62 -4.20 -10.42
C ILE A 476 10.30 -3.79 -11.86
N ALA A 477 11.21 -4.04 -12.81
CA ALA A 477 10.98 -3.73 -14.22
C ALA A 477 9.84 -4.58 -14.80
N LEU A 478 9.78 -5.88 -14.48
CA LEU A 478 8.66 -6.73 -14.85
C LEU A 478 7.34 -6.27 -14.24
N ALA A 479 7.35 -5.83 -12.97
CA ALA A 479 6.15 -5.33 -12.31
C ALA A 479 5.60 -4.10 -13.04
N TYR A 480 6.48 -3.15 -13.41
CA TYR A 480 6.13 -2.02 -14.24
C TYR A 480 5.55 -2.45 -15.60
N SER A 481 6.27 -3.27 -16.36
CA SER A 481 5.87 -3.67 -17.71
C SER A 481 4.60 -4.52 -17.76
N LEU A 482 4.26 -5.22 -16.67
CA LEU A 482 3.02 -5.97 -16.51
C LEU A 482 1.87 -5.14 -15.91
N GLY A 483 2.14 -3.88 -15.55
CA GLY A 483 1.18 -2.99 -14.89
C GLY A 483 0.73 -3.51 -13.53
N ALA A 484 1.61 -4.22 -12.82
CA ALA A 484 1.37 -4.72 -11.47
C ALA A 484 1.46 -3.57 -10.45
N ASP A 485 0.52 -3.54 -9.49
CA ASP A 485 0.47 -2.47 -8.49
C ASP A 485 1.55 -2.62 -7.41
N LEU A 486 2.15 -3.80 -7.28
CA LEU A 486 3.06 -4.17 -6.20
C LEU A 486 4.10 -5.20 -6.67
N CYS A 487 5.36 -4.97 -6.32
CA CYS A 487 6.45 -5.94 -6.45
C CYS A 487 6.87 -6.44 -5.05
N GLU A 488 6.92 -7.75 -4.85
CA GLU A 488 7.32 -8.36 -3.58
C GLU A 488 8.76 -8.86 -3.67
N LEU A 489 9.62 -8.41 -2.76
CA LEU A 489 11.00 -8.85 -2.65
C LEU A 489 11.17 -9.68 -1.37
N TYR A 490 11.34 -10.98 -1.55
CA TYR A 490 11.56 -11.94 -0.46
C TYR A 490 13.05 -12.08 -0.17
N LYS A 491 13.39 -11.75 1.08
CA LYS A 491 14.75 -11.70 1.63
C LYS A 491 14.84 -12.60 2.86
N ASP A 492 16.03 -12.72 3.44
CA ASP A 492 16.30 -13.41 4.70
C ASP A 492 15.96 -12.58 5.95
N VAL A 493 15.73 -11.27 5.77
CA VAL A 493 15.29 -10.32 6.80
C VAL A 493 13.77 -10.09 6.78
N ASP A 494 13.21 -9.60 7.88
CA ASP A 494 11.76 -9.37 8.00
C ASP A 494 11.25 -8.14 7.27
N GLY A 495 12.15 -7.22 6.95
CA GLY A 495 11.91 -5.93 6.30
C GLY A 495 13.18 -5.08 6.41
N VAL A 496 13.04 -3.77 6.27
CA VAL A 496 14.09 -2.79 6.55
C VAL A 496 14.01 -2.43 8.04
N TYR A 497 15.14 -2.53 8.75
CA TYR A 497 15.19 -2.25 10.19
C TYR A 497 15.62 -0.81 10.47
N THR A 498 15.28 -0.30 11.66
CA THR A 498 15.72 1.02 12.16
C THR A 498 17.22 1.11 12.45
N ALA A 499 17.90 -0.02 12.61
CA ALA A 499 19.36 -0.16 12.63
C ALA A 499 19.72 -1.61 12.27
N ASP A 500 21.00 -1.94 12.09
CA ASP A 500 21.43 -3.33 11.91
C ASP A 500 21.07 -4.15 13.18
N PRO A 501 20.19 -5.17 13.08
CA PRO A 501 19.77 -5.96 14.24
C PRO A 501 20.91 -6.78 14.87
N LYS A 502 22.05 -6.93 14.19
CA LYS A 502 23.26 -7.55 14.77
C LYS A 502 23.93 -6.65 15.80
N ILE A 503 23.86 -5.33 15.64
CA ILE A 503 24.40 -4.33 16.58
C ILE A 503 23.35 -3.92 17.60
N VAL A 504 22.12 -3.66 17.15
CA VAL A 504 21.03 -3.14 17.98
C VAL A 504 19.93 -4.20 18.09
N LYS A 505 19.91 -4.94 19.21
CA LYS A 505 18.99 -6.09 19.40
C LYS A 505 17.50 -5.72 19.39
N ASN A 506 17.16 -4.49 19.80
CA ASN A 506 15.80 -3.94 19.80
C ASN A 506 15.48 -3.16 18.51
N ALA A 507 16.29 -3.28 17.45
CA ALA A 507 15.96 -2.70 16.15
C ALA A 507 14.63 -3.27 15.65
N ARG A 508 13.72 -2.37 15.23
CA ARG A 508 12.39 -2.73 14.75
C ARG A 508 12.32 -2.69 13.23
N VAL A 509 11.40 -3.46 12.67
CA VAL A 509 11.08 -3.36 11.24
C VAL A 509 10.29 -2.08 10.99
N ILE A 510 10.76 -1.27 10.05
CA ILE A 510 10.07 -0.07 9.60
C ILE A 510 8.92 -0.51 8.72
N LYS A 511 7.71 -0.10 9.08
CA LYS A 511 6.47 -0.46 8.38
C LYS A 511 6.41 0.12 6.96
N GLU A 512 6.89 1.34 6.80
CA GLU A 512 6.80 2.12 5.57
C GLU A 512 7.99 3.06 5.41
N LEU A 513 8.51 3.14 4.18
CA LEU A 513 9.54 4.08 3.77
C LEU A 513 9.18 4.70 2.42
N SER A 514 9.57 5.96 2.21
CA SER A 514 9.58 6.56 0.88
C SER A 514 10.68 5.93 0.01
N TRP A 515 10.57 6.08 -1.32
CA TRP A 515 11.64 5.68 -2.23
C TRP A 515 12.93 6.45 -1.94
N GLU A 516 12.84 7.74 -1.64
CA GLU A 516 13.98 8.60 -1.27
C GLU A 516 14.72 8.08 -0.04
N GLU A 517 14.00 7.81 1.06
CA GLU A 517 14.60 7.26 2.28
C GLU A 517 15.26 5.92 2.00
N MET A 518 14.61 5.05 1.22
CA MET A 518 15.20 3.75 0.86
C MET A 518 16.45 3.91 -0.03
N ILE A 519 16.48 4.85 -0.97
CA ILE A 519 17.65 5.10 -1.82
C ILE A 519 18.85 5.53 -0.95
N GLU A 520 18.64 6.41 0.02
CA GLU A 520 19.69 6.84 0.95
C GLU A 520 20.17 5.67 1.83
N LEU A 521 19.24 4.90 2.40
CA LEU A 521 19.58 3.69 3.17
C LEU A 521 20.41 2.69 2.34
N SER A 522 20.01 2.48 1.08
CA SER A 522 20.66 1.53 0.17
C SER A 522 22.09 1.93 -0.19
N ARG A 523 22.39 3.23 -0.22
CA ARG A 523 23.73 3.75 -0.56
C ARG A 523 24.70 3.72 0.62
N HIS A 524 24.21 3.64 1.84
CA HIS A 524 25.00 3.93 3.04
C HIS A 524 24.95 2.83 4.10
N GLY A 525 24.85 1.57 3.65
CA GLY A 525 25.05 0.39 4.51
C GLY A 525 23.86 -0.56 4.63
N ALA A 526 22.64 -0.15 4.26
CA ALA A 526 21.48 -1.05 4.29
C ALA A 526 21.44 -1.93 3.02
N GLN A 527 21.93 -3.16 3.11
CA GLN A 527 22.07 -4.07 1.95
C GLN A 527 20.76 -4.74 1.48
N VAL A 528 19.60 -4.35 2.01
CA VAL A 528 18.33 -5.07 1.79
C VAL A 528 17.80 -4.90 0.36
N LEU A 529 17.89 -3.68 -0.20
CA LEU A 529 17.53 -3.34 -1.57
C LEU A 529 18.67 -2.52 -2.17
N GLN A 530 19.02 -2.75 -3.43
CA GLN A 530 20.06 -1.98 -4.10
C GLN A 530 19.53 -0.62 -4.57
N ALA A 531 20.33 0.44 -4.44
CA ALA A 531 19.92 1.82 -4.74
C ALA A 531 19.37 1.97 -6.17
N ARG A 532 20.02 1.33 -7.15
CA ARG A 532 19.59 1.33 -8.55
C ARG A 532 18.18 0.75 -8.76
N ALA A 533 17.83 -0.29 -8.00
CA ALA A 533 16.51 -0.91 -8.05
C ALA A 533 15.45 -0.01 -7.40
N ALA A 534 15.78 0.64 -6.27
CA ALA A 534 14.93 1.64 -5.62
C ALA A 534 14.72 2.89 -6.50
N GLU A 535 15.75 3.38 -7.18
CA GLU A 535 15.66 4.47 -8.15
C GLU A 535 14.75 4.13 -9.33
N PHE A 536 14.83 2.90 -9.84
CA PHE A 536 13.94 2.43 -10.90
C PHE A 536 12.49 2.38 -10.40
N ALA A 537 12.26 1.83 -9.19
CA ALA A 537 10.93 1.81 -8.58
C ALA A 537 10.34 3.22 -8.47
N ARG A 538 11.14 4.19 -7.99
CA ARG A 538 10.73 5.60 -7.92
C ARG A 538 10.38 6.16 -9.29
N LYS A 539 11.28 6.00 -10.27
CA LYS A 539 11.13 6.58 -11.61
C LYS A 539 9.83 6.14 -12.29
N TYR A 540 9.41 4.91 -12.05
CA TYR A 540 8.24 4.31 -12.68
C TYR A 540 7.04 4.12 -11.74
N GLY A 541 7.10 4.66 -10.52
CA GLY A 541 6.01 4.60 -9.54
C GLY A 541 5.66 3.18 -9.07
N VAL A 542 6.62 2.25 -9.06
CA VAL A 542 6.41 0.87 -8.63
C VAL A 542 6.52 0.76 -7.11
N LYS A 543 5.45 0.31 -6.45
CA LYS A 543 5.46 0.01 -5.01
C LYS A 543 6.22 -1.30 -4.78
N VAL A 544 7.08 -1.32 -3.76
CA VAL A 544 7.91 -2.48 -3.42
C VAL A 544 7.62 -2.92 -2.00
N LEU A 545 7.34 -4.20 -1.77
CA LEU A 545 7.15 -4.77 -0.44
C LEU A 545 8.28 -5.75 -0.13
N ILE A 546 9.12 -5.42 0.84
CA ILE A 546 10.19 -6.30 1.32
C ILE A 546 9.62 -7.21 2.40
N LYS A 547 9.80 -8.53 2.25
CA LYS A 547 9.29 -9.54 3.18
C LYS A 547 10.33 -10.62 3.49
N ASN A 548 10.11 -11.35 4.58
CA ASN A 548 10.86 -12.57 4.85
C ASN A 548 10.41 -13.71 3.92
N ALA A 549 11.36 -14.45 3.34
CA ALA A 549 11.12 -15.61 2.49
C ALA A 549 10.56 -16.83 3.23
N HIS A 550 10.84 -16.97 4.53
CA HIS A 550 10.53 -18.17 5.31
C HIS A 550 9.62 -17.91 6.51
N ARG A 551 9.43 -16.64 6.91
CA ARG A 551 8.48 -16.23 7.95
C ARG A 551 7.32 -15.44 7.37
N GLU A 552 6.17 -15.45 8.04
CA GLU A 552 5.06 -14.55 7.71
C GLU A 552 5.21 -13.27 8.52
N THR A 553 5.56 -12.19 7.84
CA THR A 553 5.74 -10.86 8.43
C THR A 553 4.98 -9.81 7.61
N ARG A 554 4.64 -8.69 8.24
CA ARG A 554 4.07 -7.51 7.54
C ARG A 554 5.04 -7.00 6.47
N GLY A 555 6.34 -6.93 6.79
CA GLY A 555 7.37 -6.42 5.89
C GLY A 555 7.60 -4.91 5.98
N THR A 556 8.21 -4.35 4.93
CA THR A 556 8.37 -2.91 4.74
C THR A 556 7.82 -2.52 3.38
N LEU A 557 6.85 -1.61 3.35
CA LEU A 557 6.33 -1.02 2.11
C LEU A 557 7.21 0.17 1.71
N ILE A 558 7.78 0.13 0.51
CA ILE A 558 8.52 1.22 -0.10
C ILE A 558 7.70 1.79 -1.24
N TRP A 559 7.36 3.06 -1.15
CA TRP A 559 6.52 3.77 -2.12
C TRP A 559 6.73 5.29 -2.02
N GLU A 560 5.80 6.13 -2.48
CA GLU A 560 5.94 7.58 -2.36
C GLU A 560 5.91 8.07 -0.91
N GLY A 561 5.24 7.31 -0.02
CA GLY A 561 5.02 7.70 1.36
C GLY A 561 3.88 8.71 1.52
N THR A 562 3.44 8.93 2.76
CA THR A 562 2.66 10.12 3.13
C THR A 562 3.59 11.33 3.18
N LYS A 563 3.16 12.47 2.61
CA LYS A 563 3.93 13.72 2.67
C LYS A 563 3.93 14.24 4.11
N VAL A 564 4.97 13.90 4.86
CA VAL A 564 5.18 14.41 6.23
C VAL A 564 6.02 15.68 6.14
N GLU A 565 5.46 16.81 6.58
CA GLU A 565 6.22 18.07 6.65
C GLU A 565 7.22 18.09 7.81
N ASN A 566 6.85 17.45 8.92
CA ASN A 566 7.68 17.39 10.13
C ASN A 566 8.93 16.50 9.91
N PRO A 567 10.09 16.92 10.43
CA PRO A 567 11.32 16.18 10.27
C PRO A 567 11.34 14.96 11.20
N ILE A 568 11.68 13.79 10.65
CA ILE A 568 11.64 12.50 11.37
C ILE A 568 12.88 11.71 11.03
N VAL A 569 13.58 11.21 12.05
CA VAL A 569 14.64 10.21 11.89
C VAL A 569 13.99 8.82 11.82
N ARG A 570 14.30 8.05 10.78
CA ARG A 570 13.77 6.70 10.59
C ARG A 570 14.74 5.62 11.02
N ALA A 571 16.01 5.82 10.74
CA ALA A 571 17.00 4.77 10.88
C ALA A 571 18.42 5.31 11.08
N VAL A 572 19.27 4.46 11.63
CA VAL A 572 20.71 4.63 11.75
C VAL A 572 21.39 3.56 10.93
N THR A 573 22.35 3.97 10.11
CA THR A 573 23.17 3.10 9.27
C THR A 573 24.64 3.40 9.50
N PHE A 574 25.50 2.46 9.14
CA PHE A 574 26.94 2.66 9.22
C PHE A 574 27.66 1.93 8.09
N GLU A 575 28.87 2.39 7.81
CA GLU A 575 29.81 1.78 6.88
C GLU A 575 31.21 1.85 7.47
N ASP A 576 31.81 0.67 7.67
CA ASP A 576 33.14 0.51 8.25
C ASP A 576 34.20 0.34 7.14
N GLY A 577 35.48 0.45 7.50
CA GLY A 577 36.59 0.34 6.56
C GLY A 577 36.62 1.52 5.58
N MET A 578 36.42 2.73 6.10
CA MET A 578 36.52 3.97 5.33
C MET A 578 37.88 4.62 5.55
N ALA A 579 38.39 5.25 4.49
CA ALA A 579 39.60 6.03 4.54
C ALA A 579 39.34 7.47 4.08
N LYS A 580 39.97 8.39 4.78
CA LYS A 580 39.98 9.81 4.47
C LYS A 580 41.27 10.15 3.72
N VAL A 581 41.13 10.70 2.53
CA VAL A 581 42.25 11.21 1.73
C VAL A 581 42.19 12.74 1.75
N VAL A 582 43.26 13.39 2.22
CA VAL A 582 43.35 14.84 2.38
C VAL A 582 44.42 15.41 1.47
N LEU A 583 44.03 16.26 0.53
CA LEU A 583 44.91 17.07 -0.30
C LEU A 583 45.09 18.44 0.38
N LYS A 584 46.27 18.68 0.94
CA LYS A 584 46.60 19.94 1.63
C LYS A 584 47.22 20.96 0.69
N ASP A 585 46.96 22.23 0.99
CA ASP A 585 47.48 23.40 0.28
C ASP A 585 47.29 23.30 -1.24
N VAL A 586 46.06 22.95 -1.65
CA VAL A 586 45.64 22.90 -3.05
C VAL A 586 45.34 24.32 -3.53
N PRO A 587 45.83 24.78 -4.69
CA PRO A 587 45.52 26.12 -5.19
C PRO A 587 44.01 26.36 -5.33
N ASP A 588 43.50 27.45 -4.75
CA ASP A 588 42.09 27.81 -4.81
C ASP A 588 41.75 28.53 -6.13
N LYS A 589 41.79 27.77 -7.23
CA LYS A 589 41.53 28.25 -8.59
C LYS A 589 40.48 27.38 -9.29
N PRO A 590 39.62 27.96 -10.14
CA PRO A 590 38.67 27.20 -10.94
C PRO A 590 39.35 26.05 -11.72
N GLY A 591 38.73 24.88 -11.69
CA GLY A 591 39.18 23.70 -12.43
C GLY A 591 40.06 22.71 -11.65
N VAL A 592 40.59 23.06 -10.48
CA VAL A 592 41.42 22.13 -9.68
C VAL A 592 40.60 20.94 -9.16
N ALA A 593 39.43 21.20 -8.57
CA ALA A 593 38.49 20.14 -8.17
C ALA A 593 38.12 19.23 -9.35
N ALA A 594 37.89 19.80 -10.54
CA ALA A 594 37.59 19.02 -11.74
C ALA A 594 38.78 18.12 -12.17
N ARG A 595 40.03 18.58 -12.01
CA ARG A 595 41.22 17.75 -12.27
C ARG A 595 41.32 16.60 -11.28
N ILE A 596 41.08 16.84 -9.99
CA ILE A 596 41.05 15.81 -8.95
C ILE A 596 40.01 14.74 -9.31
N MET A 597 38.77 15.15 -9.57
CA MET A 597 37.68 14.21 -9.89
C MET A 597 37.93 13.42 -11.17
N ARG A 598 38.49 14.05 -12.22
CA ARG A 598 38.86 13.33 -13.46
C ARG A 598 39.97 12.32 -13.21
N THR A 599 40.95 12.66 -12.36
CA THR A 599 42.06 11.77 -12.01
C THR A 599 41.53 10.53 -11.27
N LEU A 600 40.65 10.73 -10.28
CA LEU A 600 39.99 9.63 -9.56
C LEU A 600 39.11 8.78 -10.49
N SER A 601 38.39 9.41 -11.41
CA SER A 601 37.59 8.70 -12.42
C SER A 601 38.45 7.87 -13.39
N GLN A 602 39.65 8.34 -13.75
CA GLN A 602 40.59 7.58 -14.59
C GLN A 602 41.16 6.35 -13.86
N MET A 603 41.24 6.42 -12.53
CA MET A 603 41.67 5.32 -11.66
C MET A 603 40.52 4.36 -11.30
N ASP A 604 39.29 4.63 -11.76
CA ASP A 604 38.10 3.87 -11.38
C ASP A 604 37.92 3.79 -9.84
N VAL A 605 38.14 4.93 -9.17
CA VAL A 605 37.92 5.12 -7.74
C VAL A 605 36.56 5.78 -7.51
N ASN A 606 35.68 5.08 -6.79
CA ASN A 606 34.40 5.59 -6.32
C ASN A 606 34.59 6.34 -4.99
N ILE A 607 34.12 7.58 -4.98
CA ILE A 607 34.16 8.47 -3.83
C ILE A 607 32.80 8.46 -3.15
N ASP A 608 32.80 8.41 -1.81
CA ASP A 608 31.57 8.49 -1.02
C ASP A 608 31.21 9.93 -0.63
N MET A 609 32.19 10.69 -0.12
CA MET A 609 32.00 12.09 0.28
C MET A 609 33.14 12.96 -0.21
N ILE A 610 32.81 14.20 -0.57
CA ILE A 610 33.75 15.24 -0.96
C ILE A 610 33.54 16.42 -0.01
N ILE A 611 34.62 16.88 0.62
CA ILE A 611 34.60 18.00 1.55
C ILE A 611 35.69 18.97 1.12
N GLN A 612 35.28 20.20 0.85
CA GLN A 612 36.21 21.30 0.57
C GLN A 612 36.17 22.27 1.74
N GLY A 613 37.33 22.50 2.34
CA GLY A 613 37.48 23.41 3.47
C GLY A 613 37.28 24.88 3.09
N MET A 614 37.35 25.74 4.11
CA MET A 614 37.40 27.18 3.92
C MET A 614 38.78 27.57 3.35
N LYS A 615 38.76 28.55 2.44
CA LYS A 615 39.98 29.12 1.84
C LYS A 615 40.90 29.68 2.91
N SER A 616 42.19 29.33 2.83
CA SER A 616 43.26 29.94 3.63
C SER A 616 44.29 30.56 2.68
N GLY A 617 44.26 31.89 2.52
CA GLY A 617 45.12 32.59 1.56
C GLY A 617 44.78 32.23 0.11
N GLU A 618 45.76 31.78 -0.68
CA GLU A 618 45.57 31.30 -2.06
C GLU A 618 45.30 29.79 -2.16
N TYR A 619 45.21 29.10 -1.03
CA TYR A 619 45.12 27.64 -0.97
C TYR A 619 43.87 27.18 -0.23
N ASN A 620 43.50 25.93 -0.48
CA ASN A 620 42.38 25.24 0.13
C ASN A 620 42.79 23.80 0.47
N THR A 621 42.01 23.14 1.33
CA THR A 621 42.12 21.72 1.61
C THR A 621 40.94 21.00 1.00
N VAL A 622 41.23 19.97 0.20
CA VAL A 622 40.20 19.09 -0.37
C VAL A 622 40.36 17.73 0.26
N ALA A 623 39.33 17.27 0.94
CA ALA A 623 39.27 15.92 1.49
C ALA A 623 38.17 15.11 0.81
N PHE A 624 38.37 13.81 0.71
CA PHE A 624 37.34 12.90 0.24
C PHE A 624 37.44 11.56 0.96
N ILE A 625 36.30 10.89 1.08
CA ILE A 625 36.19 9.58 1.71
C ILE A 625 36.06 8.51 0.63
N VAL A 626 36.84 7.44 0.77
CA VAL A 626 36.78 6.24 -0.07
C VAL A 626 36.74 4.99 0.79
N PRO A 627 36.17 3.89 0.30
CA PRO A 627 36.35 2.58 0.94
C PRO A 627 37.83 2.20 0.96
N GLU A 628 38.31 1.62 2.05
CA GLU A 628 39.71 1.20 2.21
C GLU A 628 40.15 0.21 1.12
N SER A 629 39.23 -0.62 0.65
CA SER A 629 39.44 -1.56 -0.47
C SER A 629 39.81 -0.88 -1.79
N GLN A 630 39.57 0.42 -1.95
CA GLN A 630 39.93 1.17 -3.15
C GLN A 630 41.27 1.91 -3.03
N LEU A 631 41.91 1.87 -1.87
CA LEU A 631 43.20 2.55 -1.67
C LEU A 631 44.30 2.01 -2.58
N GLU A 632 44.24 0.73 -2.95
CA GLU A 632 45.22 0.11 -3.86
C GLU A 632 45.13 0.67 -5.29
N LYS A 633 43.98 1.21 -5.70
CA LYS A 633 43.80 1.84 -7.02
C LYS A 633 44.32 3.28 -7.05
N LEU A 634 44.57 3.90 -5.90
CA LEU A 634 44.96 5.30 -5.82
C LEU A 634 46.45 5.47 -6.11
N ASP A 635 46.76 6.14 -7.22
CA ASP A 635 48.10 6.69 -7.45
C ASP A 635 48.19 8.08 -6.80
N LEU A 636 48.83 8.12 -5.64
CA LEU A 636 48.97 9.32 -4.82
C LEU A 636 49.88 10.36 -5.46
N ASP A 637 50.90 9.94 -6.20
CA ASP A 637 51.83 10.85 -6.87
C ASP A 637 51.15 11.55 -8.04
N LEU A 638 50.36 10.80 -8.81
CA LEU A 638 49.53 11.35 -9.87
C LEU A 638 48.48 12.31 -9.31
N LEU A 639 47.80 11.95 -8.22
CA LEU A 639 46.82 12.83 -7.55
C LEU A 639 47.46 14.11 -7.03
N LYS A 640 48.61 14.01 -6.37
CA LYS A 640 49.38 15.16 -5.88
C LYS A 640 49.75 16.10 -7.03
N THR A 641 50.29 15.53 -8.11
CA THR A 641 50.74 16.30 -9.28
C THR A 641 49.57 16.97 -10.01
N ARG A 642 48.44 16.27 -10.21
CA ARG A 642 47.28 16.81 -10.92
C ARG A 642 46.50 17.86 -10.14
N SER A 643 46.56 17.77 -8.81
CA SER A 643 45.91 18.71 -7.89
C SER A 643 46.78 19.92 -7.54
N ASP A 644 48.08 19.87 -7.83
CA ASP A 644 49.07 20.84 -7.33
C ASP A 644 49.10 20.91 -5.79
N ALA A 645 48.68 19.82 -5.11
CA ALA A 645 48.70 19.74 -3.66
C ALA A 645 50.13 19.65 -3.13
N ARG A 646 50.41 20.30 -2.00
CA ARG A 646 51.72 20.17 -1.35
C ARG A 646 51.90 18.81 -0.69
N GLU A 647 50.82 18.26 -0.17
CA GLU A 647 50.81 17.01 0.59
C GLU A 647 49.49 16.26 0.35
N VAL A 648 49.58 14.93 0.31
CA VAL A 648 48.44 14.02 0.29
C VAL A 648 48.56 13.13 1.53
N ILE A 649 47.56 13.16 2.39
CA ILE A 649 47.52 12.38 3.63
C ILE A 649 46.39 11.36 3.53
N ILE A 650 46.65 10.14 4.00
CA ILE A 650 45.63 9.10 4.13
C ILE A 650 45.48 8.75 5.60
N GLU A 651 44.25 8.75 6.06
CA GLU A 651 43.86 8.27 7.38
C GLU A 651 42.90 7.08 7.21
N LYS A 652 43.22 5.96 7.85
CA LYS A 652 42.46 4.70 7.80
C LYS A 652 41.80 4.41 9.15
N GLY A 653 41.01 3.35 9.22
CA GLY A 653 40.33 2.93 10.46
C GLY A 653 39.19 3.86 10.82
N LEU A 654 38.59 4.50 9.82
CA LEU A 654 37.44 5.37 10.01
C LEU A 654 36.17 4.62 9.63
N ALA A 655 35.06 5.07 10.19
CA ALA A 655 33.74 4.61 9.82
C ALA A 655 32.79 5.78 9.64
N LYS A 656 31.80 5.58 8.79
CA LYS A 656 30.70 6.52 8.57
C LYS A 656 29.49 6.04 9.34
N VAL A 657 28.90 6.90 10.16
CA VAL A 657 27.60 6.66 10.81
C VAL A 657 26.61 7.69 10.30
N SER A 658 25.43 7.24 9.89
CA SER A 658 24.44 8.05 9.19
C SER A 658 23.07 7.88 9.79
N ILE A 659 22.42 8.99 10.17
CA ILE A 659 20.98 9.02 10.41
C ILE A 659 20.26 9.32 9.09
N VAL A 660 19.18 8.59 8.81
CA VAL A 660 18.36 8.72 7.60
C VAL A 660 16.92 8.99 7.98
N GLY A 661 16.24 9.86 7.23
CA GLY A 661 14.86 10.22 7.46
C GLY A 661 14.33 11.28 6.51
N VAL A 662 13.28 11.99 6.94
CA VAL A 662 12.60 13.02 6.14
C VAL A 662 12.93 14.40 6.70
N ASN A 663 13.24 15.35 5.82
CA ASN A 663 13.47 16.77 6.14
C ASN A 663 14.49 17.04 7.27
N LEU A 664 15.51 16.20 7.44
CA LEU A 664 16.42 16.27 8.59
C LEU A 664 17.08 17.64 8.78
N THR A 665 17.47 18.31 7.68
CA THR A 665 18.12 19.63 7.73
C THR A 665 17.17 20.80 7.97
N SER A 666 15.85 20.59 7.98
CA SER A 666 14.90 21.64 8.32
C SER A 666 14.77 21.88 9.83
N SER A 667 15.31 20.96 10.66
CA SER A 667 15.38 21.11 12.12
C SER A 667 16.82 21.06 12.64
N PRO A 668 17.37 22.19 13.11
CA PRO A 668 18.66 22.22 13.80
C PRO A 668 18.72 21.31 15.04
N GLU A 669 17.58 21.06 15.70
CA GLU A 669 17.50 20.23 16.91
C GLU A 669 17.93 18.77 16.65
N ILE A 670 17.66 18.23 15.46
CA ILE A 670 18.07 16.87 15.09
C ILE A 670 19.60 16.78 15.02
N SER A 671 20.25 17.77 14.39
CA SER A 671 21.71 17.82 14.31
C SER A 671 22.33 17.99 15.69
N ALA A 672 21.78 18.90 16.51
CA ALA A 672 22.23 19.11 17.87
C ALA A 672 22.13 17.83 18.72
N THR A 673 20.97 17.15 18.65
CA THR A 673 20.73 15.89 19.36
C THR A 673 21.74 14.81 18.93
N LEU A 674 22.02 14.67 17.63
CA LEU A 674 23.02 13.72 17.13
C LEU A 674 24.41 14.01 17.71
N PHE A 675 24.87 15.26 17.67
CA PHE A 675 26.20 15.63 18.13
C PHE A 675 26.35 15.54 19.64
N GLU A 676 25.33 15.96 20.40
CA GLU A 676 25.27 15.78 21.85
C GLU A 676 25.33 14.30 22.25
N THR A 677 24.64 13.43 21.51
CA THR A 677 24.65 11.98 21.76
C THR A 677 26.06 11.41 21.62
N LEU A 678 26.75 11.75 20.54
CA LEU A 678 28.12 11.29 20.32
C LEU A 678 29.10 11.88 21.34
N ALA A 679 28.92 13.15 21.72
CA ALA A 679 29.74 13.80 22.73
C ALA A 679 29.59 13.15 24.13
N ASN A 680 28.37 12.77 24.51
CA ASN A 680 28.10 12.09 25.78
C ASN A 680 28.76 10.69 25.86
N GLU A 681 28.94 10.03 24.72
CA GLU A 681 29.68 8.77 24.61
C GLU A 681 31.20 8.99 24.47
N GLY A 682 31.68 10.24 24.47
CA GLY A 682 33.09 10.57 24.29
C GLY A 682 33.62 10.32 22.87
N ILE A 683 32.73 10.27 21.88
CA ILE A 683 33.07 9.97 20.48
C ILE A 683 33.34 11.28 19.75
N ASN A 684 34.58 11.46 19.30
CA ASN A 684 34.96 12.62 18.50
C ASN A 684 34.45 12.50 17.06
N ILE A 685 33.89 13.59 16.53
CA ILE A 685 33.44 13.70 15.14
C ILE A 685 34.58 14.27 14.29
N ASP A 686 35.01 13.55 13.27
CA ASP A 686 36.05 14.00 12.35
C ASP A 686 35.47 14.88 11.22
N MET A 687 34.39 14.42 10.60
CA MET A 687 33.73 15.10 9.49
C MET A 687 32.22 14.98 9.59
N ILE A 688 31.52 15.98 9.05
CA ILE A 688 30.07 16.03 8.98
C ILE A 688 29.66 16.27 7.52
N SER A 689 28.66 15.53 7.06
CA SER A 689 27.98 15.75 5.79
C SER A 689 26.48 15.67 6.00
N ALA A 690 25.71 16.61 5.44
CA ALA A 690 24.27 16.65 5.62
C ALA A 690 23.55 16.91 4.29
N SER A 691 22.38 16.28 4.15
CA SER A 691 21.39 16.48 3.10
C SER A 691 19.99 16.51 3.74
N SER A 692 18.96 16.86 2.98
CA SER A 692 17.58 16.90 3.48
C SER A 692 17.05 15.58 4.02
N SER A 693 17.66 14.45 3.65
CA SER A 693 17.23 13.11 4.06
C SER A 693 18.28 12.34 4.87
N ARG A 694 19.49 12.89 5.05
CA ARG A 694 20.59 12.21 5.72
C ARG A 694 21.52 13.17 6.44
N ILE A 695 21.98 12.81 7.63
CA ILE A 695 23.13 13.44 8.28
C ILE A 695 24.14 12.35 8.59
N SER A 696 25.39 12.55 8.21
CA SER A 696 26.47 11.57 8.36
C SER A 696 27.67 12.18 9.05
N VAL A 697 28.26 11.38 9.93
CA VAL A 697 29.47 11.69 10.66
C VAL A 697 30.54 10.66 10.36
N ILE A 698 31.79 11.11 10.27
CA ILE A 698 32.96 10.23 10.26
C ILE A 698 33.51 10.16 11.68
N ILE A 699 33.72 8.94 12.15
CA ILE A 699 34.26 8.63 13.49
C ILE A 699 35.34 7.56 13.37
N ASP A 700 36.10 7.35 14.43
CA ASP A 700 37.01 6.20 14.55
C ASP A 700 36.20 4.89 14.59
N SER A 701 36.56 3.93 13.74
CA SER A 701 35.86 2.65 13.53
C SER A 701 35.57 1.88 14.83
N LYS A 702 36.45 2.01 15.84
CA LYS A 702 36.26 1.31 17.11
C LYS A 702 35.02 1.75 17.90
N TYR A 703 34.44 2.92 17.59
CA TYR A 703 33.26 3.47 18.27
C TYR A 703 31.95 3.25 17.51
N VAL A 704 31.96 2.54 16.37
CA VAL A 704 30.76 2.34 15.53
C VAL A 704 29.60 1.75 16.31
N GLU A 705 29.85 0.67 17.05
CA GLU A 705 28.79 -0.01 17.78
C GLU A 705 28.15 0.89 18.85
N ASP A 706 28.97 1.61 19.60
CA ASP A 706 28.51 2.49 20.68
C ASP A 706 27.75 3.69 20.10
N ALA A 707 28.27 4.30 19.02
CA ALA A 707 27.60 5.36 18.29
C ALA A 707 26.21 4.93 17.79
N VAL A 708 26.12 3.79 17.10
CA VAL A 708 24.86 3.30 16.53
C VAL A 708 23.84 3.01 17.64
N LYS A 709 24.24 2.37 18.74
CA LYS A 709 23.36 2.07 19.89
C LYS A 709 22.88 3.35 20.58
N ALA A 710 23.78 4.29 20.85
CA ALA A 710 23.44 5.55 21.51
C ALA A 710 22.50 6.42 20.67
N ILE A 711 22.79 6.57 19.37
CA ILE A 711 21.93 7.31 18.45
C ILE A 711 20.54 6.65 18.36
N HIS A 712 20.49 5.32 18.16
CA HIS A 712 19.22 4.60 18.06
C HIS A 712 18.34 4.80 19.29
N SER A 713 18.92 4.71 20.49
CA SER A 713 18.22 4.95 21.74
C SER A 713 17.80 6.41 21.91
N ARG A 714 18.65 7.39 21.57
CA ARG A 714 18.34 8.80 21.77
C ARG A 714 17.16 9.27 20.91
N PHE A 715 17.07 8.77 19.69
CA PHE A 715 15.97 9.07 18.76
C PHE A 715 14.75 8.15 18.95
N GLU A 716 14.73 7.33 20.02
CA GLU A 716 13.63 6.43 20.37
C GLU A 716 13.18 5.52 19.20
N LEU A 717 14.14 5.07 18.38
CA LEU A 717 13.85 4.30 17.17
C LEU A 717 13.39 2.86 17.43
N ASP A 718 13.37 2.44 18.70
CA ASP A 718 12.76 1.22 19.21
C ASP A 718 11.25 1.38 19.52
N ARG A 719 10.73 2.60 19.59
CA ARG A 719 9.30 2.90 19.82
C ARG A 719 8.56 3.14 18.50
N GLU A 720 7.23 2.94 18.53
CA GLU A 720 6.40 2.89 17.31
C GLU A 720 6.19 4.23 16.62
#